data_AF-A0A1F6V5Q9-F1
#
_entry.id   AF-A0A1F6V5Q9-F1
#
_cell.length_a   1.000
_cell.length_b   1.000
_cell.length_c   1.000
_cell.angle_alpha   90.00
_cell.angle_beta   90.00
_cell.angle_gamma   90.00
#
_symmetry.space_group_name_H-M   'P 1'
#
loop_
_entity.id
_entity.type
_entity.pdbx_description
1 polymer ?
#
loop_
_entity_poly.entity_id
_entity_poly.type
_entity_poly.pdbx_seq_one_letter_code
_entity_poly.pdbx_strand_id
1 'polypeptide(L)'
;MVIIDFINPNSTTDWPPVAVLGNTANMEIFMTVLKNALKFGVVVLILVSFWGGHTVNAEDTILLNESASTTETANLPFIQDFLDITISSSPETEIIKEISLGSSVVFIPIAGKEEITILLENLPNQDLYFYIDSLENVVQRSANESPNTTFTLNGYEPHLIFIKTQPSTKTIRNDTTGGDCSTFGIWNQVTLTCTMTQDVFEVIQIVNDNITLDGNGKIVKWNNGFGVGSGINIAFRKNITVKNLIIEGFDSGIGVFQTTNSRFLNNETRGFGLGFFLSFNDFDNLIDGNVVTNTAGYIPGVNIISTGILLTQNTQRTTVRNNTISVTNIGVAMSSNVNNNKVYNNNFMSIPNISSFSNSANLIYQPMPIGGNYYRNHDTPEEGCNDINNDFICDTAISFGNVTDNFPWKIPDGWKVPTCTTCFSNVLFLPGIMGSRLYEQDNGDEDQLWEPNTNSDVEDLYLNPDGTSMNLDIYTRDIIKETNTPFPAGALGQNIYKSFSETMDQLVTDQKIKKWKEYAYDWRQDIEDIVSNGTKYQNETVSLIDTLQSLVDSESKNGKVTIVAHSNGGLLAKTLLKKLQDDKVAGINNLIDNIDVLILVAVPEIGTAKAVPAILHGYDQRILSGWLMDEIHARELGRNMLGAYGLLPSKEYINHVDASPATFVDNAIPSGITTQMVQAFGGVIDSYDEYKDFLFGNEGRTNPLIGETNLPINLSQDLFSQAESLHDNIDAWTPPEDMRVIEVAGWGLETVASMEYYPKSVSCPPGAVTCPPYALDERPRFTSDGDGTVVVPSAQYMNFLGNAEKYWVDFKNYNTILRLNREHKDILEVDSLNNFIKSIIEAGDVALDNVVKDNEPIDTENRFRISIHSPVTLDAYDYATVPNHTGKICPPDFDFCYVEENITNSSYMEFGEGKYLNLPEDEMGSIEIKGIDTGIFTYESEKVLTNGTTTTTIFKDIPVTPETIAEVTLNSAGALLLQLDQNGDGVPETDIIAPEGRTVTMPYVFSGFLQPINDTAHQIDQEKSIFKAGSTVPVKFQLRKYDGTIMQADSAPIWLGAQMGAKMNVSATESVYNDTATTGNTYKWDPESQQYIYNWSTKKLPAGYWYTISTKLDDGNVYSVTIGLK
;
A
#
# COMPACT_ATOMS: atom_id res chain seq x y z
N MET A 1 -7.35 78.29 17.67
CA MET A 1 -8.69 78.90 17.59
C MET A 1 -9.45 78.52 18.85
N VAL A 2 -9.54 79.45 19.82
CA VAL A 2 -10.67 79.77 20.73
C VAL A 2 -11.47 78.57 21.34
N ILE A 3 -11.28 78.20 22.63
CA ILE A 3 -11.98 78.64 23.89
C ILE A 3 -12.94 77.51 24.40
N ILE A 4 -12.66 76.84 25.55
CA ILE A 4 -13.25 77.03 26.93
C ILE A 4 -14.68 76.40 27.05
N ASP A 5 -15.16 75.64 28.06
CA ASP A 5 -15.21 75.74 29.55
C ASP A 5 -15.76 74.38 30.10
N PHE A 6 -15.23 73.78 31.19
CA PHE A 6 -15.72 73.80 32.61
C PHE A 6 -16.94 72.91 32.98
N ILE A 7 -16.81 72.04 34.01
CA ILE A 7 -17.29 72.21 35.41
C ILE A 7 -17.23 70.86 36.16
N ASN A 8 -16.69 70.95 37.38
CA ASN A 8 -16.47 69.95 38.43
C ASN A 8 -17.59 70.06 39.53
N PRO A 9 -17.38 69.65 40.80
CA PRO A 9 -17.80 68.46 41.56
C PRO A 9 -19.02 68.64 42.50
N ASN A 10 -19.54 67.53 43.06
CA ASN A 10 -19.98 67.32 44.48
C ASN A 10 -20.59 65.89 44.62
N SER A 11 -19.95 64.93 45.32
CA SER A 11 -20.09 64.58 46.76
C SER A 11 -21.32 63.65 47.02
N THR A 12 -21.36 62.57 47.84
CA THR A 12 -20.57 62.05 48.99
C THR A 12 -20.99 60.59 49.35
N THR A 13 -20.25 59.96 50.29
CA THR A 13 -20.57 58.84 51.23
C THR A 13 -20.66 57.40 50.67
N ASP A 14 -20.15 56.31 51.28
CA ASP A 14 -19.42 56.02 52.52
C ASP A 14 -18.67 54.67 52.38
N TRP A 15 -17.58 54.46 53.12
CA TRP A 15 -16.90 53.17 53.38
C TRP A 15 -16.86 52.88 54.88
N PRO A 16 -16.93 51.61 55.31
CA PRO A 16 -15.92 51.07 56.25
C PRO A 16 -15.60 49.56 55.98
N PRO A 17 -14.72 48.86 56.75
CA PRO A 17 -13.26 48.97 56.84
C PRO A 17 -12.48 47.61 56.76
N VAL A 18 -11.21 47.70 56.32
CA VAL A 18 -9.95 47.06 56.80
C VAL A 18 -9.90 45.59 57.29
N ALA A 19 -9.00 44.80 56.67
CA ALA A 19 -8.03 43.94 57.37
C ALA A 19 -6.67 43.94 56.62
N VAL A 20 -5.59 44.19 57.37
CA VAL A 20 -4.18 44.33 56.98
C VAL A 20 -3.41 43.05 57.30
N LEU A 21 -2.38 42.74 56.50
CA LEU A 21 -1.02 42.22 56.85
C LEU A 21 -0.36 41.78 55.53
N GLY A 22 0.82 42.17 55.07
CA GLY A 22 1.88 43.08 55.52
C GLY A 22 3.17 42.70 54.77
N ASN A 23 3.94 43.67 54.23
CA ASN A 23 5.39 43.77 54.45
C ASN A 23 5.97 45.09 53.90
N THR A 24 6.66 45.81 54.77
CA THR A 24 7.13 47.20 54.64
C THR A 24 8.64 47.28 54.36
N ALA A 25 9.17 46.55 53.37
CA ALA A 25 10.61 46.57 53.04
C ALA A 25 10.98 47.46 51.84
N ASN A 26 10.02 47.84 50.98
CA ASN A 26 10.35 48.45 49.68
C ASN A 26 10.25 49.99 49.63
N MET A 27 9.66 50.63 50.65
CA MET A 27 9.37 52.07 50.61
C MET A 27 10.50 52.96 51.22
N GLU A 28 11.36 52.41 52.08
CA GLU A 28 12.57 53.11 52.56
C GLU A 28 13.74 53.03 51.55
N ILE A 29 13.81 51.96 50.74
CA ILE A 29 14.83 51.81 49.70
C ILE A 29 14.54 52.78 48.54
N PHE A 30 13.28 52.92 48.12
CA PHE A 30 12.87 53.83 47.05
C PHE A 30 13.13 55.32 47.39
N MET A 31 12.89 55.72 48.64
CA MET A 31 13.14 57.10 49.10
C MET A 31 14.64 57.42 49.33
N THR A 32 15.48 56.40 49.50
CA THR A 32 16.94 56.55 49.65
C THR A 32 17.63 56.70 48.29
N VAL A 33 17.13 55.98 47.26
CA VAL A 33 17.59 56.12 45.87
C VAL A 33 17.23 57.50 45.30
N LEU A 34 16.03 58.02 45.60
CA LEU A 34 15.58 59.34 45.14
C LEU A 34 16.39 60.50 45.75
N LYS A 35 16.88 60.38 46.99
CA LYS A 35 17.74 61.39 47.63
C LYS A 35 19.18 61.39 47.10
N ASN A 36 19.68 60.25 46.62
CA ASN A 36 21.02 60.15 46.04
C ASN A 36 21.05 60.62 44.57
N ALA A 37 19.96 60.45 43.82
CA ALA A 37 19.80 61.00 42.47
C ALA A 37 19.80 62.54 42.44
N LEU A 38 19.46 63.21 43.54
CA LEU A 38 19.45 64.68 43.67
C LEU A 38 20.81 65.30 44.02
N LYS A 39 21.86 64.50 44.30
CA LYS A 39 23.21 65.01 44.66
C LYS A 39 24.23 65.01 43.51
N PHE A 40 23.96 64.33 42.40
CA PHE A 40 24.85 64.27 41.24
C PHE A 40 24.06 64.54 39.97
N GLY A 41 23.92 65.82 39.64
CA GLY A 41 23.02 66.31 38.60
C GLY A 41 23.13 65.58 37.26
N VAL A 42 22.05 64.90 36.87
CA VAL A 42 21.79 64.45 35.51
C VAL A 42 20.41 64.95 35.13
N VAL A 43 20.36 65.81 34.11
CA VAL A 43 19.16 66.41 33.54
C VAL A 43 18.48 65.38 32.63
N VAL A 44 17.19 65.15 32.88
CA VAL A 44 16.27 64.41 31.99
C VAL A 44 15.82 65.34 30.87
N LEU A 45 15.86 64.89 29.61
CA LEU A 45 15.06 65.47 28.52
C LEU A 45 14.73 64.43 27.45
N ILE A 46 13.46 64.37 27.08
CA ILE A 46 12.80 63.49 26.11
C ILE A 46 12.28 64.35 24.92
N LEU A 47 12.40 63.81 23.69
CA LEU A 47 11.76 64.15 22.38
C LEU A 47 12.21 65.46 21.67
N VAL A 48 12.59 65.51 20.38
CA VAL A 48 11.85 65.25 19.11
C VAL A 48 12.86 65.24 17.93
N SER A 49 12.52 64.52 16.85
CA SER A 49 13.21 64.34 15.57
C SER A 49 13.29 65.58 14.65
N PHE A 50 14.36 65.70 13.83
CA PHE A 50 14.39 65.97 12.37
C PHE A 50 15.77 66.50 11.87
N TRP A 51 16.28 65.86 10.81
CA TRP A 51 17.30 66.29 9.81
C TRP A 51 18.80 66.37 10.16
N GLY A 52 19.60 65.69 9.33
CA GLY A 52 21.02 65.98 9.11
C GLY A 52 21.86 64.73 8.94
N GLY A 53 22.07 64.28 7.70
CA GLY A 53 22.96 63.17 7.39
C GLY A 53 24.41 63.49 7.74
N HIS A 54 25.09 62.51 8.34
CA HIS A 54 26.51 62.24 8.15
C HIS A 54 26.82 60.81 8.63
N THR A 55 27.42 60.04 7.73
CA THR A 55 28.13 58.78 7.94
C THR A 55 29.46 59.03 8.66
N VAL A 56 29.71 58.37 9.79
CA VAL A 56 31.04 57.85 10.22
C VAL A 56 30.83 56.60 11.10
N ASN A 57 31.76 55.66 10.94
CA ASN A 57 31.84 54.26 11.35
C ASN A 57 31.96 53.96 12.85
N ALA A 58 31.71 52.68 13.13
CA ALA A 58 32.35 51.77 14.09
C ALA A 58 32.50 52.25 15.53
N GLU A 59 31.56 51.82 16.37
CA GLU A 59 31.74 51.23 17.70
C GLU A 59 30.35 51.15 18.35
N ASP A 60 29.71 49.99 18.28
CA ASP A 60 28.64 49.56 19.21
C ASP A 60 28.27 48.11 18.89
N THR A 61 29.19 47.20 19.22
CA THR A 61 28.83 45.78 19.42
C THR A 61 28.81 45.59 20.92
N ILE A 62 27.63 45.52 21.52
CA ILE A 62 27.49 45.32 22.96
C ILE A 62 27.88 43.88 23.29
N LEU A 63 29.17 43.66 23.53
CA LEU A 63 29.72 42.61 24.37
C LEU A 63 30.83 43.28 25.19
N LEU A 64 30.54 43.47 26.49
CA LEU A 64 31.36 44.14 27.50
C LEU A 64 31.35 45.69 27.41
N ASN A 65 30.34 46.34 28.03
CA ASN A 65 30.50 47.71 28.49
C ASN A 65 30.12 47.87 29.97
N GLU A 66 30.91 48.70 30.63
CA GLU A 66 31.09 48.90 32.06
C GLU A 66 29.80 48.97 32.90
N SER A 67 29.67 48.06 33.87
CA SER A 67 28.95 48.35 35.11
C SER A 67 29.48 47.49 36.27
N ALA A 68 30.68 47.82 36.75
CA ALA A 68 31.14 47.36 38.07
C ALA A 68 31.82 48.51 38.81
N SER A 69 30.99 49.45 39.27
CA SER A 69 31.37 50.38 40.32
C SER A 69 31.51 49.63 41.64
N THR A 70 32.76 49.48 42.08
CA THR A 70 33.23 49.38 43.48
C THR A 70 32.68 48.22 44.33
N THR A 71 33.44 47.13 44.48
CA THR A 71 34.07 46.70 45.76
C THR A 71 34.83 45.37 45.60
N GLU A 72 36.06 45.37 46.13
CA GLU A 72 37.01 44.26 46.36
C GLU A 72 37.39 43.32 45.18
N THR A 73 38.52 43.70 44.58
CA THR A 73 39.36 42.95 43.63
C THR A 73 39.87 41.61 44.18
N ALA A 74 39.51 40.53 43.49
CA ALA A 74 40.39 39.39 43.29
C ALA A 74 40.62 39.25 41.77
N ASN A 75 41.80 39.68 41.32
CA ASN A 75 42.24 39.62 39.92
C ASN A 75 42.21 38.17 39.39
N LEU A 76 41.48 37.91 38.31
CA LEU A 76 41.76 36.78 37.41
C LEU A 76 42.56 37.33 36.23
N PRO A 77 43.90 37.14 36.17
CA PRO A 77 44.75 37.77 35.15
C PRO A 77 44.36 37.38 33.71
N PHE A 78 43.89 36.15 33.48
CA PHE A 78 43.78 35.54 32.15
C PHE A 78 42.80 36.17 31.13
N ILE A 79 41.75 36.90 31.52
CA ILE A 79 40.78 37.47 30.55
C ILE A 79 41.15 38.91 30.20
N GLN A 80 41.58 39.68 31.21
CA GLN A 80 42.13 41.02 31.01
C GLN A 80 43.32 40.96 30.05
N ASP A 81 44.14 39.92 30.20
CA ASP A 81 45.24 39.54 29.32
C ASP A 81 44.86 39.42 27.83
N PHE A 82 43.64 38.99 27.48
CA PHE A 82 43.17 38.93 26.07
C PHE A 82 42.48 40.22 25.61
N LEU A 83 41.81 40.95 26.52
CA LEU A 83 41.24 42.27 26.24
C LEU A 83 42.32 43.29 25.88
N ASP A 84 43.46 43.24 26.56
CA ASP A 84 44.58 44.17 26.37
C ASP A 84 45.38 43.92 25.07
N ILE A 85 45.16 42.78 24.38
CA ILE A 85 45.81 42.47 23.10
C ILE A 85 45.38 43.49 22.05
N THR A 86 46.33 44.29 21.60
CA THR A 86 46.13 45.23 20.50
C THR A 86 46.43 44.53 19.18
N ILE A 87 45.56 44.70 18.19
CA ILE A 87 45.70 44.09 16.86
C ILE A 87 45.77 45.20 15.84
N SER A 88 46.81 45.20 15.01
CA SER A 88 46.94 46.13 13.89
C SER A 88 47.34 45.40 12.62
N SER A 89 47.04 46.00 11.47
CA SER A 89 47.43 45.47 10.17
C SER A 89 48.21 46.50 9.35
N SER A 90 49.11 45.99 8.49
CA SER A 90 49.83 46.78 7.49
C SER A 90 49.75 46.09 6.12
N PRO A 91 49.15 46.70 5.09
CA PRO A 91 48.41 47.98 5.13
C PRO A 91 47.17 47.90 6.03
N GLU A 92 46.63 49.04 6.46
CA GLU A 92 45.46 49.09 7.35
C GLU A 92 44.24 48.39 6.71
N THR A 93 43.67 47.43 7.42
CA THR A 93 42.52 46.61 7.02
C THR A 93 41.50 46.59 8.15
N GLU A 94 40.24 46.30 7.83
CA GLU A 94 39.26 45.96 8.86
C GLU A 94 39.74 44.70 9.60
N ILE A 95 39.56 44.68 10.92
CA ILE A 95 39.85 43.55 11.79
C ILE A 95 38.70 43.45 12.78
N ILE A 96 38.11 42.27 12.86
CA ILE A 96 37.02 42.00 13.79
C ILE A 96 37.55 41.03 14.83
N LYS A 97 37.59 41.49 16.09
CA LYS A 97 38.08 40.70 17.22
C LYS A 97 36.91 40.31 18.11
N GLU A 98 36.81 39.02 18.39
CA GLU A 98 35.90 38.46 19.36
C GLU A 98 36.70 37.75 20.45
N ILE A 99 36.31 37.97 21.70
CA ILE A 99 37.06 37.50 22.87
C ILE A 99 36.15 36.60 23.68
N SER A 100 36.67 35.42 24.02
CA SER A 100 36.06 34.50 24.99
C SER A 100 37.07 34.15 26.08
N LEU A 101 36.66 33.30 27.01
CA LEU A 101 37.50 32.89 28.12
C LEU A 101 38.61 31.93 27.66
N GLY A 102 39.85 32.42 27.66
CA GLY A 102 41.01 31.61 27.29
C GLY A 102 41.21 31.41 25.79
N SER A 103 40.34 32.02 24.96
CA SER A 103 40.53 32.14 23.52
C SER A 103 40.08 33.47 22.94
N SER A 104 40.66 33.84 21.80
CA SER A 104 40.16 34.93 20.96
C SER A 104 40.07 34.46 19.52
N VAL A 105 39.02 34.92 18.84
CA VAL A 105 38.83 34.75 17.40
C VAL A 105 39.08 36.11 16.75
N VAL A 106 40.00 36.16 15.81
CA VAL A 106 40.32 37.37 15.05
C VAL A 106 40.02 37.10 13.59
N PHE A 107 39.02 37.78 13.04
CA PHE A 107 38.68 37.70 11.63
C PHE A 107 39.24 38.89 10.87
N ILE A 108 39.80 38.59 9.71
CA ILE A 108 40.38 39.56 8.78
C ILE A 108 39.66 39.35 7.45
N PRO A 109 38.76 40.27 7.02
CA PRO A 109 38.11 40.18 5.73
C PRO A 109 39.11 40.39 4.57
N ILE A 110 38.66 40.12 3.35
CA ILE A 110 39.43 40.34 2.13
C ILE A 110 39.83 41.82 2.02
N ALA A 111 41.12 42.12 2.06
CA ALA A 111 41.63 43.49 1.94
C ALA A 111 41.92 43.91 0.49
N GLY A 112 41.92 42.96 -0.45
CA GLY A 112 42.24 43.22 -1.86
C GLY A 112 43.70 43.62 -2.07
N LYS A 113 44.60 43.08 -1.25
CA LYS A 113 46.05 43.34 -1.27
C LYS A 113 46.80 42.02 -1.43
N GLU A 114 48.01 42.08 -1.99
CA GLU A 114 48.84 40.87 -2.16
C GLU A 114 49.26 40.27 -0.81
N GLU A 115 49.59 41.11 0.15
CA GLU A 115 50.11 40.69 1.46
C GLU A 115 49.61 41.63 2.55
N ILE A 116 49.19 41.07 3.69
CA ILE A 116 48.80 41.77 4.91
C ILE A 116 49.68 41.27 6.05
N THR A 117 50.35 42.18 6.76
CA THR A 117 51.01 41.83 8.02
C THR A 117 50.13 42.18 9.19
N ILE A 118 49.79 41.19 10.01
CA ILE A 118 49.04 41.34 11.27
C ILE A 118 50.03 41.39 12.42
N LEU A 119 49.95 42.44 13.23
CA LEU A 119 50.74 42.61 14.45
C LEU A 119 49.79 42.45 15.65
N LEU A 120 50.05 41.44 16.47
CA LEU A 120 49.47 41.28 17.79
C LEU A 120 50.45 41.85 18.82
N GLU A 121 50.00 42.79 19.64
CA GLU A 121 50.79 43.43 20.70
C GLU A 121 50.15 43.18 22.07
N ASN A 122 50.95 43.29 23.14
CA ASN A 122 50.53 43.07 24.52
C ASN A 122 50.02 41.64 24.81
N LEU A 123 50.62 40.63 24.16
CA LEU A 123 50.30 39.24 24.41
C LEU A 123 50.66 38.83 25.85
N PRO A 124 49.80 38.04 26.53
CA PRO A 124 50.04 37.64 27.90
C PRO A 124 51.28 36.78 28.09
N ASN A 125 51.86 36.83 29.30
CA ASN A 125 53.06 36.08 29.63
C ASN A 125 52.76 34.60 29.99
N GLN A 126 52.23 33.86 29.01
CA GLN A 126 51.90 32.45 29.10
C GLN A 126 52.11 31.77 27.75
N ASP A 127 51.98 30.45 27.71
CA ASP A 127 51.96 29.70 26.46
C ASP A 127 50.68 30.03 25.69
N LEU A 128 50.87 30.41 24.42
CA LEU A 128 49.78 30.71 23.48
C LEU A 128 49.94 29.89 22.21
N TYR A 129 48.81 29.44 21.68
CA TYR A 129 48.70 28.66 20.45
C TYR A 129 47.85 29.45 19.46
N PHE A 130 48.47 29.95 18.39
CA PHE A 130 47.81 30.67 17.32
C PHE A 130 47.48 29.70 16.20
N TYR A 131 46.22 29.65 15.79
CA TYR A 131 45.74 28.80 14.72
C TYR A 131 45.21 29.67 13.59
N ILE A 132 45.84 29.59 12.43
CA ILE A 132 45.51 30.45 11.27
C ILE A 132 44.69 29.63 10.28
N ASP A 133 43.45 30.06 10.03
CA ASP A 133 42.42 29.51 9.14
C ASP A 133 41.95 28.08 9.45
N SER A 134 42.77 27.30 10.15
CA SER A 134 42.49 25.95 10.59
C SER A 134 43.16 25.69 11.95
N LEU A 135 42.50 24.91 12.81
CA LEU A 135 43.07 24.46 14.08
C LEU A 135 44.24 23.46 13.92
N GLU A 136 44.64 23.19 12.68
CA GLU A 136 45.83 22.42 12.31
C GLU A 136 47.09 23.29 12.18
N ASN A 137 46.91 24.57 11.87
CA ASN A 137 48.00 25.50 11.58
C ASN A 137 48.47 26.20 12.86
N VAL A 138 48.97 25.41 13.81
CA VAL A 138 49.38 25.92 15.12
C VAL A 138 50.76 26.57 15.09
N VAL A 139 50.83 27.81 15.57
CA VAL A 139 52.07 28.50 15.92
C VAL A 139 52.06 28.64 17.44
N GLN A 140 52.99 27.96 18.11
CA GLN A 140 53.16 28.09 19.56
C GLN A 140 54.09 29.26 19.88
N ARG A 141 53.69 30.07 20.85
CA ARG A 141 54.52 31.09 21.50
C ARG A 141 54.66 30.71 22.97
N SER A 142 55.89 30.51 23.43
CA SER A 142 56.15 30.10 24.81
C SER A 142 56.05 31.30 25.76
N ALA A 143 55.76 31.03 27.04
CA ALA A 143 55.90 32.02 28.10
C ALA A 143 57.31 32.67 28.06
N ASN A 144 57.37 33.99 28.23
CA ASN A 144 58.57 34.86 28.20
C ASN A 144 59.17 35.18 26.83
N GLU A 145 58.55 34.79 25.72
CA GLU A 145 58.89 35.32 24.39
C GLU A 145 58.42 36.79 24.25
N SER A 146 58.74 37.46 23.13
CA SER A 146 58.27 38.83 22.86
C SER A 146 56.76 38.98 23.14
N PRO A 147 56.30 40.09 23.76
CA PRO A 147 54.87 40.36 23.94
C PRO A 147 54.18 40.71 22.61
N ASN A 148 54.93 40.82 21.52
CA ASN A 148 54.44 41.13 20.20
C ASN A 148 54.73 39.96 19.25
N THR A 149 53.76 39.58 18.42
CA THR A 149 53.88 38.53 17.39
C THR A 149 53.29 39.04 16.08
N THR A 150 53.97 38.74 14.97
CA THR A 150 53.55 39.14 13.62
C THR A 150 53.25 37.94 12.74
N PHE A 151 52.17 38.02 11.97
CA PHE A 151 51.81 37.06 10.94
C PHE A 151 51.70 37.75 9.59
N THR A 152 52.13 37.09 8.53
CA THR A 152 52.03 37.60 7.17
C THR A 152 51.07 36.71 6.39
N LEU A 153 50.00 37.29 5.87
CA LEU A 153 48.82 36.63 5.32
C LEU A 153 48.51 37.13 3.90
N ASN A 154 47.76 36.34 3.13
CA ASN A 154 47.34 36.67 1.77
C ASN A 154 46.13 37.61 1.79
N GLY A 155 46.27 38.85 1.35
CA GLY A 155 45.16 39.81 1.44
C GLY A 155 44.05 39.65 0.42
N TYR A 156 44.12 38.65 -0.47
CA TYR A 156 43.03 38.30 -1.39
C TYR A 156 42.04 37.28 -0.80
N GLU A 157 42.37 36.68 0.34
CA GLU A 157 41.52 35.72 1.03
C GLU A 157 41.18 36.24 2.43
N PRO A 158 39.98 35.91 2.96
CA PRO A 158 39.67 36.19 4.34
C PRO A 158 40.41 35.21 5.26
N HIS A 159 40.80 35.67 6.44
CA HIS A 159 41.56 34.89 7.41
C HIS A 159 40.92 34.87 8.79
N LEU A 160 41.11 33.76 9.51
CA LEU A 160 40.64 33.59 10.89
C LEU A 160 41.80 33.14 11.78
N ILE A 161 42.10 33.88 12.84
CA ILE A 161 43.12 33.51 13.81
C ILE A 161 42.44 33.13 15.12
N PHE A 162 42.52 31.86 15.50
CA PHE A 162 42.15 31.41 16.85
C PHE A 162 43.37 31.47 17.74
N ILE A 163 43.26 32.16 18.87
CA ILE A 163 44.28 32.18 19.91
C ILE A 163 43.77 31.28 21.03
N LYS A 164 44.52 30.25 21.43
CA LYS A 164 44.16 29.37 22.56
C LYS A 164 45.29 29.32 23.59
N THR A 165 44.94 29.00 24.83
CA THR A 165 45.89 28.73 25.93
C THR A 165 46.27 27.25 26.06
N GLN A 166 45.58 26.35 25.36
CA GLN A 166 45.85 24.90 25.36
C GLN A 166 45.68 24.27 23.96
N PRO A 167 46.54 23.31 23.55
CA PRO A 167 46.41 22.63 22.27
C PRO A 167 45.59 21.35 22.42
N SER A 168 44.34 21.35 21.97
CA SER A 168 43.47 20.16 21.97
C SER A 168 42.38 20.30 20.90
N THR A 169 42.50 19.50 19.82
CA THR A 169 41.55 19.44 18.71
C THR A 169 41.63 18.08 18.02
N LYS A 170 40.48 17.43 17.78
CA LYS A 170 40.28 16.31 16.85
C LYS A 170 39.84 16.84 15.49
N THR A 171 40.35 16.26 14.41
CA THR A 171 40.11 16.74 13.05
C THR A 171 39.37 15.70 12.21
N ILE A 172 38.32 16.10 11.50
CA ILE A 172 37.62 15.24 10.53
C ILE A 172 37.92 15.74 9.13
N ARG A 173 38.37 14.81 8.28
CA ARG A 173 38.80 15.06 6.89
C ARG A 173 38.04 14.17 5.92
N ASN A 174 38.13 14.46 4.63
CA ASN A 174 37.58 13.62 3.56
C ASN A 174 38.58 12.57 3.00
N ASP A 175 39.70 12.34 3.68
CA ASP A 175 40.67 11.31 3.34
C ASP A 175 40.17 9.90 3.68
N THR A 176 40.92 8.86 3.27
CA THR A 176 40.56 7.44 3.45
C THR A 176 40.30 7.02 4.90
N THR A 177 40.74 7.81 5.88
CA THR A 177 40.61 7.52 7.31
C THR A 177 39.59 8.40 8.03
N GLY A 178 39.08 9.43 7.36
CA GLY A 178 38.24 10.46 7.98
C GLY A 178 39.01 11.38 8.92
N GLY A 179 40.34 11.46 8.78
CA GLY A 179 41.22 12.05 9.79
C GLY A 179 41.18 11.29 11.12
N ASP A 180 40.98 12.03 12.21
CA ASP A 180 40.88 11.48 13.57
C ASP A 180 39.57 10.72 13.82
N CYS A 181 38.61 10.73 12.89
CA CYS A 181 37.35 9.99 13.04
C CYS A 181 37.61 8.52 13.41
N SER A 182 38.61 7.90 12.78
CA SER A 182 39.06 6.53 13.09
C SER A 182 39.47 6.29 14.55
N THR A 183 39.73 7.35 15.33
CA THR A 183 40.12 7.26 16.75
C THR A 183 38.93 7.31 17.71
N PHE A 184 37.74 7.73 17.26
CA PHE A 184 36.55 7.87 18.11
C PHE A 184 35.21 7.48 17.43
N GLY A 185 35.27 6.97 16.21
CA GLY A 185 34.12 6.65 15.38
C GLY A 185 34.46 5.75 14.19
N ILE A 186 33.45 5.52 13.36
CA ILE A 186 33.52 4.78 12.11
C ILE A 186 33.40 5.76 10.96
N TRP A 187 34.38 5.74 10.05
CA TRP A 187 34.40 6.57 8.87
C TRP A 187 33.84 5.81 7.66
N ASN A 188 32.82 6.37 7.01
CA ASN A 188 32.33 5.90 5.72
C ASN A 188 32.86 6.81 4.61
N GLN A 189 33.78 6.28 3.80
CA GLN A 189 34.42 7.02 2.71
C GLN A 189 33.46 7.40 1.58
N VAL A 190 32.44 6.57 1.31
CA VAL A 190 31.50 6.79 0.19
C VAL A 190 30.59 7.97 0.51
N THR A 191 30.11 8.04 1.75
CA THR A 191 29.17 9.07 2.20
C THR A 191 29.85 10.23 2.95
N LEU A 192 31.18 10.21 3.06
CA LEU A 192 31.98 11.17 3.85
C LEU A 192 31.42 11.40 5.26
N THR A 193 31.02 10.30 5.91
CA THR A 193 30.32 10.34 7.21
C THR A 193 31.19 9.78 8.32
N CYS A 194 31.39 10.57 9.37
CA CYS A 194 31.97 10.13 10.63
C CYS A 194 30.85 9.82 11.62
N THR A 195 30.69 8.54 11.99
CA THR A 195 29.71 8.11 13.00
C THR A 195 30.43 7.82 14.31
N MET A 196 30.16 8.59 15.36
CA MET A 196 30.84 8.43 16.65
C MET A 196 30.45 7.11 17.33
N THR A 197 31.43 6.44 17.94
CA THR A 197 31.23 5.21 18.73
C THR A 197 31.58 5.41 20.21
N GLN A 198 32.28 6.49 20.54
CA GLN A 198 32.67 6.87 21.90
C GLN A 198 32.64 8.39 22.09
N ASP A 199 32.62 8.82 23.35
CA ASP A 199 32.67 10.24 23.71
C ASP A 199 34.05 10.84 23.39
N VAL A 200 34.06 12.14 23.08
CA VAL A 200 35.28 12.91 22.76
C VAL A 200 35.44 14.04 23.78
N PHE A 201 36.64 14.17 24.34
CA PHE A 201 36.91 15.12 25.43
C PHE A 201 37.68 16.37 25.02
N GLU A 202 37.60 16.70 23.73
CA GLU A 202 38.36 17.74 23.04
C GLU A 202 37.46 18.44 22.01
N VAL A 203 37.90 19.57 21.45
CA VAL A 203 37.20 20.22 20.33
C VAL A 203 37.25 19.32 19.09
N ILE A 204 36.16 19.25 18.32
CA ILE A 204 36.17 18.62 16.98
C ILE A 204 36.13 19.72 15.91
N GLN A 205 37.09 19.70 14.98
CA GLN A 205 37.11 20.56 13.80
C GLN A 205 36.73 19.76 12.55
N ILE A 206 35.82 20.31 11.74
CA ILE A 206 35.52 19.78 10.39
C ILE A 206 36.32 20.54 9.35
N VAL A 207 37.21 19.83 8.65
CA VAL A 207 38.29 20.46 7.87
C VAL A 207 38.02 20.48 6.36
N ASN A 208 37.09 19.67 5.85
CA ASN A 208 36.70 19.66 4.44
C ASN A 208 35.20 19.79 4.26
N ASP A 209 34.80 20.18 3.06
CA ASP A 209 33.40 20.28 2.63
C ASP A 209 32.72 18.91 2.52
N ASN A 210 31.38 18.91 2.52
CA ASN A 210 30.53 17.73 2.32
C ASN A 210 30.66 16.65 3.41
N ILE A 211 31.22 16.99 4.57
CA ILE A 211 31.38 16.04 5.69
C ILE A 211 30.10 15.98 6.53
N THR A 212 29.70 14.77 6.91
CA THR A 212 28.69 14.53 7.94
C THR A 212 29.34 14.03 9.22
N LEU A 213 29.10 14.70 10.35
CA LEU A 213 29.37 14.19 11.69
C LEU A 213 28.06 13.72 12.33
N ASP A 214 27.91 12.40 12.47
CA ASP A 214 26.82 11.77 13.21
C ASP A 214 27.31 11.40 14.62
N GLY A 215 26.82 12.14 15.61
CA GLY A 215 27.14 11.92 17.00
C GLY A 215 26.62 10.60 17.54
N ASN A 216 25.58 10.00 16.94
CA ASN A 216 24.98 8.75 17.41
C ASN A 216 24.69 8.75 18.93
N GLY A 217 24.23 9.90 19.45
CA GLY A 217 23.94 10.14 20.86
C GLY A 217 25.16 10.27 21.78
N LYS A 218 26.38 10.36 21.24
CA LYS A 218 27.63 10.53 22.01
C LYS A 218 27.88 11.96 22.42
N ILE A 219 28.81 12.12 23.35
CA ILE A 219 29.13 13.39 23.99
C ILE A 219 30.44 13.95 23.46
N VAL A 220 30.44 15.24 23.12
CA VAL A 220 31.65 16.07 23.02
C VAL A 220 31.69 16.97 24.25
N LYS A 221 32.68 16.79 25.12
CA LYS A 221 32.74 17.49 26.41
C LYS A 221 34.13 17.95 26.78
N TRP A 222 34.25 19.16 27.30
CA TRP A 222 35.50 19.59 27.93
C TRP A 222 35.59 19.12 29.38
N ASN A 223 36.67 18.42 29.76
CA ASN A 223 36.87 17.89 31.11
C ASN A 223 37.76 18.75 32.03
N ASN A 224 38.48 19.74 31.49
CA ASN A 224 39.49 20.52 32.24
C ASN A 224 38.95 21.89 32.70
N GLY A 225 37.77 21.92 33.32
CA GLY A 225 37.14 23.16 33.78
C GLY A 225 36.26 23.82 32.71
N PHE A 226 36.29 25.15 32.59
CA PHE A 226 35.58 25.86 31.51
C PHE A 226 36.31 25.60 30.18
N GLY A 227 35.60 25.04 29.20
CA GLY A 227 36.14 24.72 27.87
C GLY A 227 36.24 25.94 26.98
N VAL A 228 37.40 26.07 26.36
CA VAL A 228 37.83 27.23 25.58
C VAL A 228 37.37 27.07 24.12
N GLY A 229 36.55 28.00 23.62
CA GLY A 229 36.11 28.04 22.22
C GLY A 229 34.86 27.20 21.89
N SER A 230 34.75 26.74 20.64
CA SER A 230 33.59 25.97 20.15
C SER A 230 33.82 24.46 20.27
N GLY A 231 32.88 23.72 20.85
CA GLY A 231 32.96 22.26 20.96
C GLY A 231 33.05 21.58 19.60
N ILE A 232 32.20 22.03 18.67
CA ILE A 232 32.32 21.75 17.24
C ILE A 232 32.71 23.03 16.52
N ASN A 233 33.82 23.02 15.78
CA ASN A 233 34.35 24.15 15.05
C ASN A 233 34.28 23.91 13.53
N ILE A 234 33.59 24.80 12.83
CA ILE A 234 33.42 24.76 11.37
C ILE A 234 33.76 26.14 10.83
N ALA A 235 34.87 26.24 10.10
CA ALA A 235 35.34 27.49 9.54
C ALA A 235 35.66 27.32 8.05
N PHE A 236 35.15 28.22 7.22
CA PHE A 236 35.38 28.25 5.76
C PHE A 236 34.93 26.96 5.05
N ARG A 237 33.73 26.45 5.36
CA ARG A 237 33.22 25.18 4.78
C ARG A 237 31.90 25.35 4.05
N LYS A 238 31.54 24.33 3.26
CA LYS A 238 30.19 24.19 2.69
C LYS A 238 29.66 22.77 2.83
N ASN A 239 28.34 22.65 2.85
CA ASN A 239 27.62 21.38 2.83
C ASN A 239 27.96 20.48 4.03
N ILE A 240 28.13 21.06 5.22
CA ILE A 240 28.44 20.29 6.44
C ILE A 240 27.14 19.84 7.09
N THR A 241 27.10 18.60 7.58
CA THR A 241 25.99 18.12 8.43
C THR A 241 26.53 17.71 9.79
N VAL A 242 25.97 18.24 10.87
CA VAL A 242 26.24 17.78 12.25
C VAL A 242 24.93 17.36 12.88
N LYS A 243 24.84 16.10 13.32
CA LYS A 243 23.60 15.56 13.87
C LYS A 243 23.77 14.64 15.07
N ASN A 244 22.73 14.52 15.88
CA ASN A 244 22.60 13.55 16.98
C ASN A 244 23.72 13.63 18.04
N LEU A 245 24.21 14.83 18.36
CA LEU A 245 25.35 15.02 19.26
C LEU A 245 24.98 15.77 20.54
N ILE A 246 25.54 15.37 21.69
CA ILE A 246 25.45 16.12 22.95
C ILE A 246 26.77 16.89 23.14
N ILE A 247 26.70 18.21 23.32
CA ILE A 247 27.88 19.08 23.44
C ILE A 247 27.82 19.84 24.77
N GLU A 248 28.86 19.70 25.59
CA GLU A 248 28.87 20.24 26.95
C GLU A 248 30.20 20.89 27.34
N GLY A 249 30.11 22.03 28.04
CA GLY A 249 31.23 22.61 28.76
C GLY A 249 32.17 23.49 27.92
N PHE A 250 31.73 23.97 26.77
CA PHE A 250 32.45 24.90 25.89
C PHE A 250 31.84 26.31 25.93
N ASP A 251 32.60 27.35 25.55
CA ASP A 251 32.08 28.72 25.40
C ASP A 251 30.95 28.81 24.36
N SER A 252 31.07 28.01 23.30
CA SER A 252 30.00 27.77 22.33
C SER A 252 29.87 26.27 22.05
N GLY A 253 28.66 25.74 21.97
CA GLY A 253 28.44 24.35 21.58
C GLY A 253 28.94 24.10 20.15
N ILE A 254 28.32 24.79 19.19
CA ILE A 254 28.69 24.73 17.77
C ILE A 254 29.05 26.13 17.28
N GLY A 255 30.29 26.30 16.81
CA GLY A 255 30.79 27.52 16.20
C GLY A 255 30.94 27.35 14.69
N VAL A 256 30.30 28.26 13.96
CA VAL A 256 30.19 28.27 12.50
C VAL A 256 30.69 29.63 12.03
N PHE A 257 31.67 29.59 11.13
CA PHE A 257 32.36 30.78 10.67
C PHE A 257 32.55 30.71 9.16
N GLN A 258 31.99 31.68 8.42
CA GLN A 258 32.09 31.75 6.96
C GLN A 258 31.75 30.43 6.25
N THR A 259 30.64 29.84 6.65
CA THR A 259 30.18 28.51 6.24
C THR A 259 28.80 28.59 5.59
N THR A 260 28.61 27.80 4.54
CA THR A 260 27.38 27.85 3.74
C THR A 260 26.69 26.51 3.56
N ASN A 261 25.37 26.53 3.33
CA ASN A 261 24.56 25.35 3.00
C ASN A 261 24.74 24.18 3.98
N SER A 262 24.88 24.48 5.28
CA SER A 262 25.18 23.48 6.31
C SER A 262 23.98 23.21 7.23
N ARG A 263 23.88 21.99 7.76
CA ARG A 263 22.71 21.47 8.49
C ARG A 263 23.12 21.01 9.89
N PHE A 264 22.41 21.50 10.91
CA PHE A 264 22.61 21.17 12.31
C PHE A 264 21.32 20.55 12.86
N LEU A 265 21.30 19.23 12.99
CA LEU A 265 20.07 18.45 13.18
C LEU A 265 20.08 17.69 14.50
N ASN A 266 19.07 17.86 15.35
CA ASN A 266 18.87 17.02 16.55
C ASN A 266 20.09 16.97 17.50
N ASN A 267 20.81 18.08 17.67
CA ASN A 267 21.92 18.19 18.62
C ASN A 267 21.42 18.77 19.96
N GLU A 268 22.07 18.40 21.05
CA GLU A 268 21.87 18.98 22.38
C GLU A 268 23.10 19.81 22.76
N THR A 269 22.91 21.10 23.05
CA THR A 269 23.96 21.96 23.62
C THR A 269 23.58 22.35 25.05
N ARG A 270 24.53 22.20 25.98
CA ARG A 270 24.29 22.48 27.40
C ARG A 270 25.56 22.96 28.11
N GLY A 271 25.39 23.55 29.29
CA GLY A 271 26.50 24.08 30.10
C GLY A 271 26.43 25.59 30.22
N PHE A 272 27.49 26.29 29.83
CA PHE A 272 27.59 27.76 29.95
C PHE A 272 27.74 28.42 28.57
N GLY A 273 27.46 29.72 28.45
CA GLY A 273 27.75 30.49 27.22
C GLY A 273 26.74 30.30 26.08
N LEU A 274 27.23 30.09 24.86
CA LEU A 274 26.45 30.03 23.62
C LEU A 274 26.08 28.59 23.24
N GLY A 275 24.86 28.35 22.77
CA GLY A 275 24.52 27.06 22.14
C GLY A 275 25.11 26.98 20.73
N PHE A 276 24.63 27.87 19.86
CA PHE A 276 25.11 28.05 18.49
C PHE A 276 25.69 29.45 18.31
N PHE A 277 26.83 29.52 17.64
CA PHE A 277 27.47 30.76 17.26
C PHE A 277 27.75 30.80 15.75
N LEU A 278 26.97 31.59 15.01
CA LEU A 278 27.10 31.77 13.57
C LEU A 278 27.58 33.20 13.30
N SER A 279 28.71 33.33 12.61
CA SER A 279 29.38 34.60 12.40
C SER A 279 30.15 34.65 11.08
N PHE A 280 30.48 35.87 10.63
CA PHE A 280 31.31 36.17 9.45
C PHE A 280 30.79 35.59 8.13
N ASN A 281 29.77 36.21 7.51
CA ASN A 281 29.27 35.83 6.17
C ASN A 281 28.75 34.38 6.05
N ASP A 282 28.06 33.89 7.09
CA ASP A 282 27.36 32.60 7.05
C ASP A 282 26.07 32.68 6.21
N PHE A 283 25.88 31.75 5.27
CA PHE A 283 24.72 31.76 4.37
C PHE A 283 24.01 30.42 4.23
N ASP A 284 22.68 30.45 4.11
CA ASP A 284 21.89 29.28 3.73
C ASP A 284 22.02 28.07 4.68
N ASN A 285 22.26 28.32 5.97
CA ASN A 285 22.40 27.27 6.99
C ASN A 285 21.04 26.90 7.61
N LEU A 286 20.89 25.66 8.09
CA LEU A 286 19.69 25.14 8.75
C LEU A 286 20.01 24.63 10.15
N ILE A 287 19.32 25.15 11.16
CA ILE A 287 19.34 24.69 12.56
C ILE A 287 17.97 24.10 12.86
N ASP A 288 17.87 22.77 12.94
CA ASP A 288 16.61 22.02 13.00
C ASP A 288 16.58 20.97 14.12
N GLY A 289 15.52 20.95 14.94
CA GLY A 289 15.31 19.88 15.92
C GLY A 289 16.28 19.88 17.12
N ASN A 290 17.05 20.93 17.35
CA ASN A 290 18.08 20.97 18.40
C ASN A 290 17.51 21.35 19.77
N VAL A 291 18.17 20.91 20.83
CA VAL A 291 17.89 21.28 22.22
C VAL A 291 19.02 22.16 22.74
N VAL A 292 18.70 23.35 23.24
CA VAL A 292 19.68 24.34 23.71
C VAL A 292 19.35 24.75 25.14
N THR A 293 20.19 24.33 26.09
CA THR A 293 19.96 24.54 27.55
C THR A 293 21.12 25.25 28.24
N ASN A 294 21.91 26.01 27.49
CA ASN A 294 23.05 26.77 28.03
C ASN A 294 22.60 27.82 29.05
N THR A 295 23.36 27.92 30.13
CA THR A 295 23.11 28.81 31.27
C THR A 295 24.16 29.91 31.35
N ALA A 296 23.82 31.01 32.02
CA ALA A 296 24.77 32.08 32.27
C ALA A 296 25.86 31.54 33.20
N GLY A 297 27.12 31.71 32.79
CA GLY A 297 28.26 31.37 33.62
C GLY A 297 28.65 32.57 34.47
N TYR A 298 28.90 32.35 35.75
CA TYR A 298 29.55 33.35 36.60
C TYR A 298 30.99 32.93 36.89
N ILE A 299 31.91 33.77 36.45
CA ILE A 299 33.29 33.77 36.88
C ILE A 299 33.48 35.06 37.67
N PRO A 300 34.14 35.07 38.84
CA PRO A 300 34.37 36.29 39.59
C PRO A 300 34.99 37.39 38.71
N GLY A 301 34.21 38.44 38.40
CA GLY A 301 34.62 39.56 37.55
C GLY A 301 34.17 39.53 36.09
N VAL A 302 33.59 38.43 35.58
CA VAL A 302 33.08 38.33 34.19
C VAL A 302 31.69 37.67 34.18
N ASN A 303 30.69 38.43 33.73
CA ASN A 303 29.35 37.93 33.50
C ASN A 303 29.26 37.35 32.08
N ILE A 304 29.18 36.02 31.97
CA ILE A 304 28.91 35.36 30.68
C ILE A 304 27.40 35.33 30.49
N ILE A 305 26.92 36.08 29.49
CA ILE A 305 25.53 35.99 29.08
C ILE A 305 25.28 34.67 28.34
N SER A 306 24.18 33.99 28.63
CA SER A 306 23.78 32.79 27.90
C SER A 306 22.91 33.15 26.71
N THR A 307 23.35 32.87 25.49
CA THR A 307 22.51 33.00 24.30
C THR A 307 22.32 31.64 23.64
N GLY A 308 21.09 31.28 23.30
CA GLY A 308 20.82 29.99 22.68
C GLY A 308 21.46 29.91 21.29
N ILE A 309 21.06 30.82 20.41
CA ILE A 309 21.57 30.94 19.05
C ILE A 309 21.94 32.40 18.77
N LEU A 310 23.20 32.66 18.45
CA LEU A 310 23.67 33.98 18.05
C LEU A 310 23.93 33.98 16.54
N LEU A 311 23.21 34.82 15.81
CA LEU A 311 23.44 35.15 14.40
C LEU A 311 24.05 36.55 14.34
N THR A 312 25.26 36.68 13.79
CA THR A 312 25.95 37.97 13.77
C THR A 312 26.84 38.16 12.55
N GLN A 313 27.29 39.41 12.32
CA GLN A 313 28.33 39.75 11.33
C GLN A 313 28.06 39.16 9.93
N ASN A 314 26.96 39.63 9.35
CA ASN A 314 26.51 39.27 8.00
C ASN A 314 26.00 37.84 7.81
N THR A 315 25.46 37.19 8.85
CA THR A 315 24.67 35.96 8.66
C THR A 315 23.39 36.22 7.87
N GLN A 316 23.14 35.47 6.79
CA GLN A 316 21.93 35.61 5.97
C GLN A 316 21.31 34.27 5.58
N ARG A 317 20.00 34.28 5.28
CA ARG A 317 19.24 33.12 4.79
C ARG A 317 19.35 31.86 5.67
N THR A 318 19.71 32.03 6.95
CA THR A 318 19.72 30.94 7.91
C THR A 318 18.30 30.66 8.38
N THR A 319 17.93 29.37 8.42
CA THR A 319 16.64 28.91 8.93
C THR A 319 16.83 28.23 10.28
N VAL A 320 16.07 28.67 11.28
CA VAL A 320 16.06 28.13 12.64
C VAL A 320 14.63 27.63 12.92
N ARG A 321 14.46 26.31 13.02
CA ARG A 321 13.13 25.70 13.23
C ARG A 321 13.16 24.44 14.08
N ASN A 322 12.02 24.06 14.65
CA ASN A 322 11.83 22.87 15.49
C ASN A 322 12.78 22.76 16.69
N ASN A 323 13.44 23.84 17.12
CA ASN A 323 14.39 23.80 18.23
C ASN A 323 13.68 24.06 19.56
N THR A 324 14.15 23.43 20.63
CA THR A 324 13.74 23.74 22.01
C THR A 324 14.85 24.51 22.72
N ILE A 325 14.57 25.78 23.05
CA ILE A 325 15.57 26.72 23.56
C ILE A 325 15.16 27.14 24.98
N SER A 326 15.98 26.76 25.96
CA SER A 326 15.78 27.01 27.38
C SER A 326 17.05 27.59 28.00
N VAL A 327 17.31 28.87 27.73
CA VAL A 327 18.50 29.59 28.21
C VAL A 327 18.14 30.68 29.21
N THR A 328 19.10 31.13 30.02
CA THR A 328 18.85 32.11 31.10
C THR A 328 18.90 33.58 30.68
N ASN A 329 19.29 33.87 29.44
CA ASN A 329 19.31 35.23 28.90
C ASN A 329 18.60 35.26 27.55
N ILE A 330 19.28 35.25 26.39
CA ILE A 330 18.58 35.45 25.09
C ILE A 330 18.43 34.13 24.33
N GLY A 331 17.22 33.71 23.98
CA GLY A 331 17.00 32.53 23.14
C GLY A 331 17.67 32.63 21.75
N VAL A 332 17.28 33.61 20.94
CA VAL A 332 17.91 33.93 19.64
C VAL A 332 18.30 35.40 19.57
N ALA A 333 19.58 35.67 19.30
CA ALA A 333 20.10 37.02 19.12
C ALA A 333 20.50 37.27 17.65
N MET A 334 20.08 38.41 17.10
CA MET A 334 20.43 38.87 15.75
C MET A 334 21.06 40.27 15.81
N SER A 335 22.36 40.35 15.50
CA SER A 335 23.15 41.59 15.60
C SER A 335 24.06 41.81 14.38
N SER A 336 24.37 43.07 14.03
CA SER A 336 25.41 43.42 13.03
C SER A 336 25.21 42.83 11.61
N ASN A 337 24.47 43.54 10.74
CA ASN A 337 24.28 43.23 9.31
C ASN A 337 23.59 41.88 8.99
N VAL A 338 22.74 41.37 9.88
CA VAL A 338 22.03 40.07 9.73
C VAL A 338 20.70 40.25 8.99
N ASN A 339 20.49 39.52 7.88
CA ASN A 339 19.38 39.74 6.93
C ASN A 339 18.74 38.45 6.40
N ASN A 340 17.43 38.48 6.11
CA ASN A 340 16.69 37.39 5.43
C ASN A 340 16.73 36.03 6.15
N ASN A 341 16.95 36.02 7.47
CA ASN A 341 16.90 34.79 8.26
C ASN A 341 15.46 34.47 8.65
N LYS A 342 15.17 33.18 8.84
CA LYS A 342 13.84 32.67 9.19
C LYS A 342 13.91 31.93 10.53
N VAL A 343 13.13 32.35 11.51
CA VAL A 343 13.06 31.72 12.84
C VAL A 343 11.60 31.38 13.13
N TYR A 344 11.18 30.14 12.95
CA TYR A 344 9.78 29.73 13.12
C TYR A 344 9.69 28.30 13.66
N ASN A 345 8.58 27.91 14.27
CA ASN A 345 8.35 26.60 14.86
C ASN A 345 9.41 26.23 15.92
N ASN A 346 9.83 27.15 16.77
CA ASN A 346 10.73 26.86 17.90
C ASN A 346 9.98 27.00 19.23
N ASN A 347 10.40 26.24 20.24
CA ASN A 347 9.91 26.35 21.61
C ASN A 347 10.87 27.22 22.44
N PHE A 348 10.48 28.45 22.78
CA PHE A 348 11.21 29.31 23.70
C PHE A 348 10.69 29.10 25.13
N MET A 349 11.47 28.40 25.94
CA MET A 349 11.07 27.91 27.28
C MET A 349 11.48 28.84 28.42
N SER A 350 12.17 29.94 28.14
CA SER A 350 12.75 30.86 29.14
C SER A 350 12.90 32.27 28.57
N ILE A 351 12.91 33.29 29.44
CA ILE A 351 12.99 34.71 29.05
C ILE A 351 14.40 35.31 29.25
N PRO A 352 14.79 36.32 28.44
CA PRO A 352 14.17 36.79 27.18
C PRO A 352 14.26 35.84 25.95
N ASN A 353 13.26 35.86 25.07
CA ASN A 353 13.16 34.93 23.93
C ASN A 353 14.04 35.33 22.72
N ILE A 354 13.75 36.50 22.11
CA ILE A 354 14.42 36.97 20.90
C ILE A 354 14.92 38.40 21.13
N SER A 355 16.13 38.70 20.64
CA SER A 355 16.70 40.04 20.59
C SER A 355 17.17 40.36 19.18
N SER A 356 16.63 41.42 18.56
CA SER A 356 17.01 41.84 17.20
C SER A 356 17.32 43.33 17.15
N PHE A 357 18.55 43.66 16.73
CA PHE A 357 19.02 45.03 16.54
C PHE A 357 19.21 45.39 15.05
N SER A 358 18.72 44.54 14.14
CA SER A 358 18.86 44.71 12.68
C SER A 358 17.75 45.59 12.08
N ASN A 359 18.07 46.30 11.00
CA ASN A 359 17.16 47.22 10.29
C ASN A 359 16.52 46.58 9.02
N SER A 360 16.42 45.24 8.93
CA SER A 360 16.11 44.53 7.68
C SER A 360 15.41 43.16 7.87
N ALA A 361 14.88 42.63 6.75
CA ALA A 361 13.84 41.60 6.53
C ALA A 361 14.00 40.17 7.15
N ASN A 362 14.44 40.06 8.40
CA ASN A 362 14.36 38.78 9.13
C ASN A 362 12.90 38.48 9.50
N LEU A 363 12.48 37.22 9.35
CA LEU A 363 11.15 36.75 9.70
C LEU A 363 11.23 35.83 10.90
N ILE A 364 10.42 36.12 11.93
CA ILE A 364 10.25 35.23 13.08
C ILE A 364 8.94 34.43 13.03
N TYR A 365 8.37 34.31 11.82
CA TYR A 365 7.22 33.46 11.51
C TYR A 365 7.23 33.13 10.02
N GLN A 366 6.38 32.20 9.58
CA GLN A 366 6.01 32.03 8.18
C GLN A 366 4.50 32.23 8.02
N PRO A 367 4.02 32.67 6.84
CA PRO A 367 2.60 32.67 6.56
C PRO A 367 1.96 31.31 6.89
N MET A 368 0.72 31.34 7.36
CA MET A 368 -0.06 30.12 7.54
C MET A 368 -0.09 29.28 6.25
N PRO A 369 -0.04 27.94 6.34
CA PRO A 369 -0.28 27.12 7.54
C PRO A 369 0.95 26.88 8.44
N ILE A 370 2.13 27.43 8.13
CA ILE A 370 3.36 27.08 8.85
C ILE A 370 3.41 27.70 10.27
N GLY A 371 2.99 28.95 10.42
CA GLY A 371 2.92 29.64 11.71
C GLY A 371 4.24 30.22 12.23
N GLY A 372 4.21 30.64 13.50
CA GLY A 372 5.30 31.31 14.22
C GLY A 372 6.02 30.40 15.21
N ASN A 373 6.44 30.94 16.36
CA ASN A 373 7.11 30.19 17.43
C ASN A 373 6.22 30.09 18.68
N TYR A 374 6.52 29.13 19.56
CA TYR A 374 5.94 29.06 20.90
C TYR A 374 6.80 29.85 21.89
N TYR A 375 6.17 30.66 22.72
CA TYR A 375 6.83 31.44 23.77
C TYR A 375 6.16 31.18 25.12
N ARG A 376 6.89 30.59 26.07
CA ARG A 376 6.36 30.21 27.38
C ARG A 376 5.80 31.37 28.22
N ASN A 377 6.18 32.60 27.92
CA ASN A 377 5.71 33.81 28.61
C ASN A 377 4.71 34.62 27.77
N HIS A 378 4.15 33.98 26.74
CA HIS A 378 3.08 34.51 25.89
C HIS A 378 2.20 33.34 25.43
N ASP A 379 1.74 32.54 26.40
CA ASP A 379 0.93 31.34 26.14
C ASP A 379 -0.39 31.33 26.94
N THR A 380 -0.61 32.35 27.78
CA THR A 380 -1.85 32.57 28.52
C THR A 380 -2.55 33.87 28.15
N PRO A 381 -3.88 33.99 28.36
CA PRO A 381 -4.61 35.25 28.18
C PRO A 381 -4.06 36.39 29.05
N GLU A 382 -3.60 36.09 30.27
CA GLU A 382 -2.98 37.06 31.18
C GLU A 382 -1.67 37.64 30.63
N GLU A 383 -0.95 36.86 29.82
CA GLU A 383 0.28 37.26 29.12
C GLU A 383 0.03 37.87 27.73
N GLY A 384 -1.24 38.04 27.38
CA GLY A 384 -1.69 38.67 26.14
C GLY A 384 -2.07 37.68 25.04
N CYS A 385 -1.78 36.39 25.17
CA CYS A 385 -2.13 35.37 24.17
C CYS A 385 -3.61 34.95 24.31
N ASN A 386 -4.48 35.58 23.51
CA ASN A 386 -5.85 35.11 23.34
C ASN A 386 -5.92 34.19 22.12
N ASP A 387 -6.65 33.09 22.24
CA ASP A 387 -6.90 32.12 21.19
C ASP A 387 -8.42 31.94 21.14
N ILE A 388 -9.08 32.83 20.40
CA ILE A 388 -10.54 32.96 20.36
C ILE A 388 -11.17 31.86 19.50
N ASN A 389 -10.46 31.43 18.45
CA ASN A 389 -10.90 30.42 17.49
C ASN A 389 -10.45 28.98 17.85
N ASN A 390 -9.71 28.79 18.94
CA ASN A 390 -9.19 27.49 19.42
C ASN A 390 -8.33 26.75 18.39
N ASP A 391 -7.54 27.47 17.59
CA ASP A 391 -6.61 26.88 16.63
C ASP A 391 -5.18 26.69 17.19
N PHE A 392 -5.02 26.94 18.49
CA PHE A 392 -3.76 26.93 19.23
C PHE A 392 -2.75 28.02 18.79
N ILE A 393 -3.22 29.06 18.11
CA ILE A 393 -2.44 30.24 17.73
C ILE A 393 -2.95 31.44 18.53
N CYS A 394 -2.04 32.27 19.03
CA CYS A 394 -2.41 33.53 19.65
C CYS A 394 -2.90 34.50 18.55
N ASP A 395 -4.12 35.02 18.68
CA ASP A 395 -4.70 36.07 17.83
C ASP A 395 -3.92 37.40 17.90
N THR A 396 -3.11 37.56 18.96
CA THR A 396 -2.25 38.71 19.20
C THR A 396 -0.81 38.41 18.82
N ALA A 397 -0.25 39.25 17.95
CA ALA A 397 1.16 39.19 17.62
C ALA A 397 2.06 39.58 18.81
N ILE A 398 3.28 39.02 18.86
CA ILE A 398 4.31 39.40 19.83
C ILE A 398 5.52 40.04 19.12
N SER A 399 5.99 41.18 19.63
CA SER A 399 7.09 41.95 19.03
C SER A 399 8.35 41.95 19.91
N PHE A 400 9.51 41.79 19.27
CA PHE A 400 10.84 41.84 19.89
C PHE A 400 11.71 42.87 19.15
N GLY A 401 11.72 44.12 19.60
CA GLY A 401 12.43 45.20 18.91
C GLY A 401 11.85 45.44 17.51
N ASN A 402 12.65 45.17 16.46
CA ASN A 402 12.26 45.40 15.06
C ASN A 402 11.61 44.18 14.38
N VAL A 403 11.44 43.05 15.06
CA VAL A 403 10.79 41.84 14.52
C VAL A 403 9.48 41.56 15.25
N THR A 404 8.51 40.99 14.55
CA THR A 404 7.19 40.63 15.10
C THR A 404 6.81 39.24 14.62
N ASP A 405 6.33 38.42 15.55
CA ASP A 405 5.74 37.11 15.30
C ASP A 405 4.23 37.28 15.24
N ASN A 406 3.67 37.13 14.04
CA ASN A 406 2.24 37.34 13.79
C ASN A 406 1.38 36.10 14.05
N PHE A 407 2.00 34.93 14.25
CA PHE A 407 1.28 33.67 14.47
C PHE A 407 1.93 32.87 15.61
N PRO A 408 2.01 33.42 16.84
CA PRO A 408 2.64 32.73 17.96
C PRO A 408 1.81 31.51 18.36
N TRP A 409 2.46 30.39 18.66
CA TRP A 409 1.77 29.20 19.14
C TRP A 409 1.46 29.32 20.64
N LYS A 410 0.26 28.88 21.03
CA LYS A 410 -0.22 28.85 22.43
C LYS A 410 0.29 27.66 23.23
N ILE A 411 0.71 26.59 22.57
CA ILE A 411 1.23 25.38 23.23
C ILE A 411 2.61 25.02 22.68
N PRO A 412 3.49 24.40 23.50
CA PRO A 412 4.74 23.84 23.02
C PRO A 412 4.46 22.87 21.86
N ASP A 413 5.29 22.92 20.82
CA ASP A 413 5.11 22.13 19.59
C ASP A 413 3.74 22.34 18.90
N GLY A 414 3.11 23.50 19.05
CA GLY A 414 1.77 23.78 18.49
C GLY A 414 1.66 23.54 16.97
N TRP A 415 2.73 23.74 16.21
CA TRP A 415 2.80 23.45 14.77
C TRP A 415 2.75 21.95 14.43
N LYS A 416 2.95 21.07 15.41
CA LYS A 416 2.75 19.62 15.28
C LYS A 416 1.32 19.21 15.63
N VAL A 417 0.58 20.09 16.30
CA VAL A 417 -0.84 19.86 16.58
C VAL A 417 -1.60 20.30 15.34
N PRO A 418 -2.38 19.40 14.71
CA PRO A 418 -3.23 19.78 13.60
C PRO A 418 -4.11 20.96 14.06
N THR A 419 -4.00 22.11 13.40
CA THR A 419 -4.69 23.38 13.74
C THR A 419 -6.21 23.30 13.71
N CYS A 420 -6.75 22.11 13.50
CA CYS A 420 -8.16 21.87 13.52
C CYS A 420 -8.47 20.44 13.93
N THR A 421 -9.04 20.33 15.13
CA THR A 421 -9.55 19.11 15.77
C THR A 421 -10.75 18.48 15.05
N THR A 422 -11.22 19.08 13.94
CA THR A 422 -12.29 18.58 13.06
C THR A 422 -11.94 18.73 11.57
N CYS A 423 -10.64 18.71 11.25
CA CYS A 423 -10.14 18.93 9.90
C CYS A 423 -9.55 17.66 9.32
N PHE A 424 -10.43 16.87 8.74
CA PHE A 424 -10.08 15.65 8.03
C PHE A 424 -9.64 15.97 6.61
N SER A 425 -8.79 15.11 6.05
CA SER A 425 -8.33 15.23 4.68
C SER A 425 -9.47 15.09 3.69
N ASN A 426 -9.36 15.80 2.56
CA ASN A 426 -10.18 15.49 1.40
C ASN A 426 -9.84 14.09 0.88
N VAL A 427 -10.75 13.48 0.13
CA VAL A 427 -10.54 12.11 -0.37
C VAL A 427 -10.40 12.09 -1.89
N LEU A 428 -9.35 11.43 -2.38
CA LEU A 428 -9.22 11.02 -3.77
C LEU A 428 -9.54 9.52 -3.86
N PHE A 429 -10.51 9.16 -4.71
CA PHE A 429 -10.87 7.77 -4.95
C PHE A 429 -10.41 7.30 -6.34
N LEU A 430 -9.68 6.19 -6.39
CA LEU A 430 -9.20 5.54 -7.61
C LEU A 430 -9.88 4.16 -7.76
N PRO A 431 -10.77 3.96 -8.76
CA PRO A 431 -11.50 2.71 -8.96
C PRO A 431 -10.60 1.60 -9.50
N GLY A 432 -11.09 0.35 -9.47
CA GLY A 432 -10.39 -0.82 -10.03
C GLY A 432 -10.42 -0.92 -11.55
N ILE A 433 -9.79 -1.98 -12.08
CA ILE A 433 -9.86 -2.34 -13.51
C ILE A 433 -11.33 -2.50 -13.88
N MET A 434 -11.74 -1.97 -15.04
CA MET A 434 -13.14 -1.98 -15.49
C MET A 434 -14.13 -1.26 -14.55
N GLY A 435 -13.66 -0.51 -13.55
CA GLY A 435 -14.50 0.24 -12.59
C GLY A 435 -14.98 1.61 -13.08
N SER A 436 -14.55 2.02 -14.27
CA SER A 436 -14.96 3.26 -14.94
C SER A 436 -15.71 2.94 -16.23
N ARG A 437 -16.74 3.72 -16.55
CA ARG A 437 -17.49 3.57 -17.80
C ARG A 437 -16.70 4.16 -18.98
N LEU A 438 -16.84 3.51 -20.13
CA LEU A 438 -16.26 3.95 -21.39
C LEU A 438 -17.37 4.22 -22.39
N TYR A 439 -17.21 5.31 -23.13
CA TYR A 439 -18.21 5.85 -24.04
C TYR A 439 -17.60 6.23 -25.37
N GLU A 440 -18.45 6.28 -26.40
CA GLU A 440 -18.17 6.87 -27.70
C GLU A 440 -19.29 7.85 -28.10
N GLN A 441 -19.03 8.72 -29.08
CA GLN A 441 -20.04 9.50 -29.77
C GLN A 441 -20.26 8.92 -31.17
N ASP A 442 -21.38 8.24 -31.41
CA ASP A 442 -21.78 7.78 -32.74
C ASP A 442 -22.80 8.75 -33.36
N ASN A 443 -22.39 9.47 -34.41
CA ASN A 443 -23.24 10.39 -35.17
C ASN A 443 -24.01 11.45 -34.34
N GLY A 444 -23.53 11.76 -33.13
CA GLY A 444 -24.11 12.73 -32.20
C GLY A 444 -24.99 12.13 -31.10
N ASP A 445 -25.17 10.80 -31.09
CA ASP A 445 -25.71 10.04 -29.97
C ASP A 445 -24.55 9.42 -29.17
N GLU A 446 -24.64 9.47 -27.84
CA GLU A 446 -23.62 8.87 -26.96
C GLU A 446 -23.92 7.38 -26.79
N ASP A 447 -22.93 6.55 -27.08
CA ASP A 447 -22.99 5.11 -26.84
C ASP A 447 -22.13 4.73 -25.63
N GLN A 448 -22.64 3.83 -24.80
CA GLN A 448 -21.92 3.29 -23.64
C GLN A 448 -21.30 1.94 -24.04
N LEU A 449 -19.99 1.94 -24.28
CA LEU A 449 -19.24 0.74 -24.62
C LEU A 449 -19.00 -0.16 -23.40
N TRP A 450 -18.89 0.45 -22.21
CA TRP A 450 -18.73 -0.28 -20.95
C TRP A 450 -19.66 0.28 -19.87
N GLU A 451 -20.57 -0.50 -19.30
CA GLU A 451 -20.82 -1.95 -19.48
C GLU A 451 -21.47 -2.28 -20.85
N PRO A 452 -20.96 -3.27 -21.62
CA PRO A 452 -21.43 -3.54 -22.98
C PRO A 452 -22.82 -4.17 -23.00
N ASN A 453 -23.60 -3.81 -24.01
CA ASN A 453 -24.92 -4.37 -24.28
C ASN A 453 -24.93 -5.28 -25.52
N THR A 454 -23.92 -5.19 -26.39
CA THR A 454 -23.65 -6.13 -27.49
C THR A 454 -22.17 -6.51 -27.60
N ASN A 455 -21.85 -7.57 -28.35
CA ASN A 455 -20.47 -7.89 -28.67
C ASN A 455 -19.80 -6.81 -29.53
N SER A 456 -20.56 -6.02 -30.29
CA SER A 456 -20.03 -4.89 -31.08
C SER A 456 -19.36 -3.86 -30.19
N ASP A 457 -19.97 -3.55 -29.03
CA ASP A 457 -19.42 -2.61 -28.05
C ASP A 457 -18.03 -3.05 -27.57
N VAL A 458 -17.82 -4.36 -27.43
CA VAL A 458 -16.52 -4.94 -27.05
C VAL A 458 -15.50 -4.82 -28.20
N GLU A 459 -15.93 -5.04 -29.45
CA GLU A 459 -15.06 -4.87 -30.63
C GLU A 459 -14.56 -3.43 -30.75
N ASP A 460 -15.41 -2.44 -30.42
CA ASP A 460 -15.02 -1.03 -30.42
C ASP A 460 -13.98 -0.70 -29.33
N LEU A 461 -13.89 -1.51 -28.27
CA LEU A 461 -12.88 -1.39 -27.23
C LEU A 461 -11.50 -1.98 -27.60
N TYR A 462 -11.36 -2.62 -28.77
CA TYR A 462 -10.10 -3.26 -29.16
C TYR A 462 -8.91 -2.30 -29.30
N LEU A 463 -7.73 -2.89 -29.11
CA LEU A 463 -6.44 -2.20 -29.10
C LEU A 463 -5.54 -2.78 -30.20
N ASN A 464 -4.72 -1.90 -30.78
CA ASN A 464 -3.65 -2.29 -31.69
C ASN A 464 -2.60 -3.13 -30.95
N PRO A 465 -1.76 -3.90 -31.67
CA PRO A 465 -0.70 -4.71 -31.07
C PRO A 465 0.32 -3.94 -30.20
N ASP A 466 0.40 -2.62 -30.34
CA ASP A 466 1.24 -1.71 -29.53
C ASP A 466 0.53 -1.17 -28.28
N GLY A 467 -0.72 -1.61 -28.03
CA GLY A 467 -1.52 -1.20 -26.88
C GLY A 467 -2.34 0.07 -27.08
N THR A 468 -2.23 0.73 -28.24
CA THR A 468 -3.00 1.95 -28.53
C THR A 468 -4.44 1.62 -28.92
N SER A 469 -5.40 2.47 -28.55
CA SER A 469 -6.81 2.28 -28.89
C SER A 469 -7.03 2.28 -30.40
N MET A 470 -7.73 1.28 -30.94
CA MET A 470 -8.14 1.27 -32.34
C MET A 470 -9.17 2.37 -32.61
N ASN A 471 -10.06 2.60 -31.65
CA ASN A 471 -11.00 3.69 -31.64
C ASN A 471 -10.47 4.86 -30.79
N LEU A 472 -10.10 5.96 -31.43
CA LEU A 472 -9.54 7.14 -30.77
C LEU A 472 -10.60 8.06 -30.16
N ASP A 473 -11.88 7.83 -30.47
CA ASP A 473 -12.98 8.66 -30.00
C ASP A 473 -13.46 8.28 -28.60
N ILE A 474 -13.05 7.13 -28.07
CA ILE A 474 -13.37 6.65 -26.73
C ILE A 474 -12.95 7.65 -25.63
N TYR A 475 -13.81 7.82 -24.63
CA TYR A 475 -13.57 8.63 -23.43
C TYR A 475 -14.27 8.03 -22.20
N THR A 476 -13.93 8.55 -21.02
CA THR A 476 -14.60 8.22 -19.75
C THR A 476 -15.30 9.45 -19.15
N ARG A 477 -16.08 9.24 -18.08
CA ARG A 477 -16.75 10.32 -17.36
C ARG A 477 -16.99 9.99 -15.90
N ASP A 478 -17.42 8.77 -15.61
CA ASP A 478 -17.86 8.34 -14.29
C ASP A 478 -17.45 6.91 -13.96
N ILE A 479 -17.40 6.65 -12.65
CA ILE A 479 -17.21 5.31 -12.09
C ILE A 479 -18.53 4.55 -12.04
N ILE A 480 -18.45 3.23 -11.99
CA ILE A 480 -19.63 2.37 -11.87
C ILE A 480 -20.04 2.30 -10.40
N LYS A 481 -21.00 3.14 -9.98
CA LYS A 481 -21.58 3.06 -8.62
C LYS A 481 -22.52 1.87 -8.51
N GLU A 482 -23.44 1.77 -9.46
CA GLU A 482 -24.38 0.68 -9.65
C GLU A 482 -24.40 0.37 -11.15
N THR A 483 -24.41 -0.91 -11.50
CA THR A 483 -24.42 -1.28 -12.91
C THR A 483 -25.82 -1.22 -13.51
N ASN A 484 -25.88 -0.94 -14.81
CA ASN A 484 -27.09 -0.78 -15.60
C ASN A 484 -27.45 -2.05 -16.39
N THR A 485 -26.83 -3.19 -16.12
CA THR A 485 -27.14 -4.42 -16.86
C THR A 485 -28.59 -4.90 -16.64
N PRO A 486 -29.30 -5.35 -17.68
CA PRO A 486 -30.75 -5.63 -17.65
C PRO A 486 -31.23 -6.85 -16.83
N PHE A 487 -30.36 -7.59 -16.12
CA PHE A 487 -30.72 -8.85 -15.44
C PHE A 487 -30.63 -8.80 -13.91
N PRO A 488 -31.48 -9.55 -13.19
CA PRO A 488 -31.64 -9.39 -11.75
C PRO A 488 -30.45 -9.99 -10.99
N ALA A 489 -29.74 -9.17 -10.20
CA ALA A 489 -28.99 -9.69 -9.06
C ALA A 489 -29.74 -9.35 -7.77
N GLY A 490 -30.36 -10.38 -7.18
CA GLY A 490 -30.88 -10.33 -5.81
C GLY A 490 -31.78 -9.13 -5.45
N ALA A 491 -32.00 -8.94 -4.14
CA ALA A 491 -32.92 -7.93 -3.60
C ALA A 491 -32.30 -6.54 -3.38
N LEU A 492 -30.98 -6.36 -3.56
CA LEU A 492 -30.24 -5.15 -3.18
C LEU A 492 -29.64 -4.36 -4.36
N GLY A 493 -29.82 -4.81 -5.61
CA GLY A 493 -29.18 -4.19 -6.78
C GLY A 493 -27.70 -4.56 -6.92
N GLN A 494 -27.13 -4.30 -8.09
CA GLN A 494 -25.73 -4.63 -8.43
C GLN A 494 -24.81 -3.42 -8.13
N ASN A 495 -24.71 -3.07 -6.86
CA ASN A 495 -23.83 -2.00 -6.43
C ASN A 495 -22.36 -2.42 -6.49
N ILE A 496 -21.48 -1.51 -6.89
CA ILE A 496 -20.03 -1.71 -6.99
C ILE A 496 -19.30 -0.69 -6.10
N TYR A 497 -19.63 0.61 -6.23
CA TYR A 497 -19.08 1.70 -5.42
C TYR A 497 -20.16 2.63 -4.83
N LYS A 498 -21.43 2.22 -4.84
CA LYS A 498 -22.55 3.02 -4.38
C LYS A 498 -22.46 3.32 -2.89
N SER A 499 -22.35 2.30 -2.03
CA SER A 499 -22.36 2.50 -0.57
C SER A 499 -21.13 3.29 -0.11
N PHE A 500 -19.98 3.06 -0.74
CA PHE A 500 -18.77 3.86 -0.53
C PHE A 500 -18.98 5.32 -0.94
N SER A 501 -19.52 5.58 -2.14
CA SER A 501 -19.80 6.94 -2.62
C SER A 501 -20.78 7.67 -1.70
N GLU A 502 -21.85 7.00 -1.27
CA GLU A 502 -22.83 7.54 -0.32
C GLU A 502 -22.18 7.86 1.04
N THR A 503 -21.25 7.02 1.50
CA THR A 503 -20.46 7.29 2.71
C THR A 503 -19.60 8.55 2.56
N MET A 504 -18.95 8.74 1.41
CA MET A 504 -18.15 9.93 1.13
C MET A 504 -19.01 11.19 1.00
N ASP A 505 -20.17 11.09 0.34
CA ASP A 505 -21.15 12.18 0.23
C ASP A 505 -21.71 12.57 1.60
N GLN A 506 -21.94 11.59 2.47
CA GLN A 506 -22.37 11.82 3.84
C GLN A 506 -21.28 12.53 4.66
N LEU A 507 -19.99 12.17 4.48
CA LEU A 507 -18.88 12.88 5.13
C LEU A 507 -18.78 14.35 4.68
N VAL A 508 -19.07 14.66 3.42
CA VAL A 508 -19.16 16.04 2.94
C VAL A 508 -20.37 16.76 3.54
N THR A 509 -21.53 16.09 3.55
CA THR A 509 -22.79 16.63 4.09
C THR A 509 -22.69 16.95 5.58
N ASP A 510 -22.06 16.06 6.36
CA ASP A 510 -21.76 16.23 7.78
C ASP A 510 -20.62 17.21 8.05
N GLN A 511 -20.06 17.81 6.99
CA GLN A 511 -18.93 18.74 7.04
C GLN A 511 -17.70 18.14 7.72
N LYS A 512 -17.50 16.83 7.61
CA LYS A 512 -16.33 16.12 8.14
C LYS A 512 -15.13 16.37 7.24
N ILE A 513 -15.28 16.02 5.96
CA ILE A 513 -14.36 16.42 4.89
C ILE A 513 -14.99 17.57 4.10
N LYS A 514 -14.17 18.36 3.41
CA LYS A 514 -14.70 19.44 2.56
C LYS A 514 -15.19 18.90 1.23
N LYS A 515 -14.44 17.95 0.65
CA LYS A 515 -14.68 17.41 -0.67
C LYS A 515 -14.07 16.03 -0.81
N TRP A 516 -14.67 15.20 -1.64
CA TRP A 516 -14.02 14.06 -2.25
C TRP A 516 -14.16 14.14 -3.78
N LYS A 517 -13.33 13.39 -4.50
CA LYS A 517 -13.46 13.18 -5.94
C LYS A 517 -13.12 11.75 -6.31
N GLU A 518 -13.96 11.14 -7.12
CA GLU A 518 -13.64 10.00 -7.95
C GLU A 518 -12.82 10.43 -9.17
N TYR A 519 -11.80 9.65 -9.53
CA TYR A 519 -11.07 9.81 -10.79
C TYR A 519 -11.34 8.59 -11.68
N ALA A 520 -12.27 8.75 -12.62
CA ALA A 520 -12.54 7.73 -13.63
C ALA A 520 -11.42 7.75 -14.67
N TYR A 521 -11.01 6.57 -15.13
CA TYR A 521 -9.92 6.43 -16.08
C TYR A 521 -10.17 5.34 -17.11
N ASP A 522 -9.51 5.43 -18.27
CA ASP A 522 -9.53 4.38 -19.28
C ASP A 522 -8.62 3.23 -18.83
N TRP A 523 -9.24 2.25 -18.19
CA TRP A 523 -8.58 1.09 -17.58
C TRP A 523 -7.86 0.17 -18.59
N ARG A 524 -8.00 0.43 -19.89
CA ARG A 524 -7.29 -0.30 -20.95
C ARG A 524 -5.85 0.20 -21.15
N GLN A 525 -5.60 1.46 -20.81
CA GLN A 525 -4.36 2.17 -21.12
C GLN A 525 -3.25 1.90 -20.11
N ASP A 526 -2.04 2.38 -20.45
CA ASP A 526 -0.91 2.38 -19.54
C ASP A 526 -1.14 3.31 -18.33
N ILE A 527 -0.86 2.80 -17.14
CA ILE A 527 -0.99 3.52 -15.89
C ILE A 527 0.02 4.67 -15.82
N GLU A 528 1.25 4.50 -16.31
CA GLU A 528 2.24 5.58 -16.30
C GLU A 528 1.82 6.75 -17.20
N ASP A 529 1.21 6.44 -18.36
CA ASP A 529 0.60 7.42 -19.26
C ASP A 529 -0.58 8.15 -18.60
N ILE A 530 -1.49 7.43 -17.93
CA ILE A 530 -2.63 8.04 -17.21
C ILE A 530 -2.16 9.04 -16.16
N VAL A 531 -1.13 8.72 -15.38
CA VAL A 531 -0.57 9.63 -14.37
C VAL A 531 0.07 10.86 -15.02
N SER A 532 0.80 10.66 -16.11
CA SER A 532 1.64 11.71 -16.72
C SER A 532 0.87 12.64 -17.64
N ASN A 533 -0.09 12.11 -18.41
CA ASN A 533 -0.80 12.80 -19.48
C ASN A 533 -2.30 12.97 -19.20
N GLY A 534 -2.82 12.32 -18.15
CA GLY A 534 -4.24 12.37 -17.78
C GLY A 534 -5.11 11.43 -18.62
N THR A 535 -6.42 11.54 -18.45
CA THR A 535 -7.39 10.71 -19.19
C THR A 535 -8.34 11.57 -20.00
N LYS A 536 -8.69 11.10 -21.21
CA LYS A 536 -9.70 11.72 -22.07
C LYS A 536 -11.10 11.56 -21.47
N TYR A 537 -11.70 12.68 -21.08
CA TYR A 537 -13.11 12.84 -20.78
C TYR A 537 -13.83 13.43 -21.99
N GLN A 538 -15.18 13.43 -21.96
CA GLN A 538 -16.01 13.84 -23.11
C GLN A 538 -15.60 15.17 -23.77
N ASN A 539 -15.21 16.16 -22.98
CA ASN A 539 -14.93 17.52 -23.45
C ASN A 539 -13.52 18.02 -23.13
N GLU A 540 -12.72 17.23 -22.41
CA GLU A 540 -11.41 17.65 -21.92
C GLU A 540 -10.52 16.44 -21.59
N THR A 541 -9.21 16.67 -21.45
CA THR A 541 -8.32 15.69 -20.81
C THR A 541 -8.16 16.10 -19.35
N VAL A 542 -8.55 15.20 -18.44
CA VAL A 542 -8.47 15.44 -16.99
C VAL A 542 -7.15 14.89 -16.48
N SER A 543 -6.34 15.74 -15.84
CA SER A 543 -5.07 15.34 -15.23
C SER A 543 -5.27 14.81 -13.81
N LEU A 544 -4.67 13.67 -13.48
CA LEU A 544 -4.71 13.09 -12.14
C LEU A 544 -3.96 13.97 -11.12
N ILE A 545 -2.79 14.47 -11.50
CA ILE A 545 -1.99 15.38 -10.66
C ILE A 545 -2.75 16.68 -10.40
N ASP A 546 -3.39 17.27 -11.41
CA ASP A 546 -4.18 18.49 -11.23
C ASP A 546 -5.45 18.22 -10.41
N THR A 547 -6.03 17.02 -10.52
CA THR A 547 -7.15 16.59 -9.68
C THR A 547 -6.73 16.53 -8.21
N LEU A 548 -5.59 15.91 -7.91
CA LEU A 548 -5.01 15.88 -6.57
C LEU A 548 -4.68 17.29 -6.07
N GLN A 549 -3.97 18.10 -6.87
CA GLN A 549 -3.66 19.50 -6.56
C GLN A 549 -4.95 20.28 -6.26
N SER A 550 -6.02 20.07 -7.02
CA SER A 550 -7.31 20.72 -6.76
C SER A 550 -7.89 20.31 -5.41
N LEU A 551 -7.74 19.07 -4.96
CA LEU A 551 -8.20 18.62 -3.64
C LEU A 551 -7.36 19.21 -2.51
N VAL A 552 -6.06 19.43 -2.74
CA VAL A 552 -5.15 20.12 -1.82
C VAL A 552 -5.52 21.61 -1.72
N ASP A 553 -5.65 22.29 -2.87
CA ASP A 553 -5.86 23.75 -2.95
C ASP A 553 -7.27 24.19 -2.53
N SER A 554 -8.28 23.33 -2.73
CA SER A 554 -9.70 23.69 -2.56
C SER A 554 -10.20 23.69 -1.12
N GLU A 555 -9.41 24.21 -0.17
CA GLU A 555 -9.78 24.28 1.25
C GLU A 555 -9.86 22.90 1.91
N SER A 556 -8.95 21.96 1.56
CA SER A 556 -8.71 20.81 2.42
C SER A 556 -8.48 21.34 3.82
N LYS A 557 -9.32 20.88 4.74
CA LYS A 557 -9.43 21.40 6.08
C LYS A 557 -8.09 21.31 6.84
N ASN A 558 -7.26 20.31 6.52
CA ASN A 558 -5.88 20.14 7.02
C ASN A 558 -4.80 20.33 5.94
N GLY A 559 -5.15 20.74 4.72
CA GLY A 559 -4.23 20.86 3.60
C GLY A 559 -3.71 19.52 3.05
N LYS A 560 -4.30 18.39 3.46
CA LYS A 560 -3.90 17.04 3.06
C LYS A 560 -5.01 16.26 2.34
N VAL A 561 -4.66 15.15 1.71
CA VAL A 561 -5.57 14.25 0.97
C VAL A 561 -5.34 12.80 1.38
N THR A 562 -6.43 12.08 1.65
CA THR A 562 -6.45 10.61 1.77
C THR A 562 -6.72 10.01 0.40
N ILE A 563 -5.89 9.05 -0.02
CA ILE A 563 -6.10 8.29 -1.25
C ILE A 563 -6.73 6.95 -0.86
N VAL A 564 -7.91 6.66 -1.41
CA VAL A 564 -8.54 5.34 -1.34
C VAL A 564 -8.48 4.73 -2.73
N ALA A 565 -7.87 3.56 -2.85
CA ALA A 565 -7.67 2.91 -4.12
C ALA A 565 -8.14 1.45 -4.04
N HIS A 566 -8.89 1.02 -5.05
CA HIS A 566 -9.42 -0.34 -5.14
C HIS A 566 -8.78 -1.10 -6.30
N SER A 567 -8.38 -2.36 -6.10
CA SER A 567 -7.91 -3.24 -7.19
C SER A 567 -6.80 -2.55 -8.03
N ASN A 568 -6.91 -2.52 -9.36
CA ASN A 568 -5.94 -1.85 -10.24
C ASN A 568 -5.75 -0.34 -9.96
N GLY A 569 -6.72 0.31 -9.32
CA GLY A 569 -6.58 1.69 -8.85
C GLY A 569 -5.44 1.86 -7.85
N GLY A 570 -5.05 0.79 -7.15
CA GLY A 570 -3.88 0.78 -6.26
C GLY A 570 -2.54 0.83 -7.00
N LEU A 571 -2.43 0.18 -8.17
CA LEU A 571 -1.25 0.34 -9.03
C LEU A 571 -1.18 1.80 -9.54
N LEU A 572 -2.31 2.38 -9.95
CA LEU A 572 -2.40 3.80 -10.30
C LEU A 572 -2.01 4.72 -9.13
N ALA A 573 -2.43 4.40 -7.90
CA ALA A 573 -2.03 5.14 -6.70
C ALA A 573 -0.51 5.08 -6.47
N LYS A 574 0.10 3.89 -6.54
CA LYS A 574 1.55 3.71 -6.35
C LYS A 574 2.34 4.45 -7.44
N THR A 575 1.91 4.38 -8.70
CA THR A 575 2.54 5.13 -9.81
C THR A 575 2.43 6.64 -9.59
N LEU A 576 1.26 7.14 -9.19
CA LEU A 576 1.08 8.55 -8.83
C LEU A 576 2.05 8.96 -7.72
N LEU A 577 2.09 8.22 -6.61
CA LEU A 577 2.94 8.56 -5.46
C LEU A 577 4.43 8.49 -5.82
N LYS A 578 4.86 7.49 -6.59
CA LYS A 578 6.23 7.43 -7.09
C LYS A 578 6.57 8.65 -7.95
N LYS A 579 5.69 9.04 -8.86
CA LYS A 579 5.85 10.24 -9.70
C LYS A 579 5.94 11.52 -8.86
N LEU A 580 5.09 11.67 -7.85
CA LEU A 580 5.12 12.85 -6.95
C LEU A 580 6.39 12.90 -6.10
N GLN A 581 6.92 11.74 -5.69
CA GLN A 581 8.21 11.66 -5.00
C GLN A 581 9.36 12.09 -5.91
N ASP A 582 9.37 11.61 -7.17
CA ASP A 582 10.37 12.01 -8.16
C ASP A 582 10.28 13.52 -8.47
N ASP A 583 9.06 14.06 -8.58
CA ASP A 583 8.81 15.49 -8.78
C ASP A 583 9.33 16.34 -7.60
N LYS A 584 9.16 15.86 -6.37
CA LYS A 584 9.72 16.51 -5.17
C LYS A 584 11.25 16.52 -5.19
N VAL A 585 11.88 15.40 -5.56
CA VAL A 585 13.33 15.31 -5.71
C VAL A 585 13.84 16.23 -6.82
N ALA A 586 13.09 16.35 -7.92
CA ALA A 586 13.40 17.22 -9.04
C ALA A 586 13.06 18.71 -8.78
N GLY A 587 12.36 19.04 -7.69
CA GLY A 587 11.91 20.39 -7.37
C GLY A 587 10.78 20.92 -8.26
N ILE A 588 9.98 20.03 -8.86
CA ILE A 588 8.85 20.36 -9.74
C ILE A 588 7.62 20.73 -8.91
N ASN A 589 7.25 19.89 -7.94
CA ASN A 589 6.19 20.13 -6.96
C ASN A 589 6.47 19.33 -5.69
N ASN A 590 5.75 19.61 -4.59
CA ASN A 590 5.90 18.89 -3.33
C ASN A 590 4.59 18.18 -2.92
N LEU A 591 3.74 17.80 -3.88
CA LEU A 591 2.40 17.26 -3.60
C LEU A 591 2.39 15.96 -2.81
N ILE A 592 3.49 15.17 -2.87
CA ILE A 592 3.67 14.00 -2.01
C ILE A 592 3.55 14.35 -0.52
N ASP A 593 3.98 15.56 -0.13
CA ASP A 593 3.90 16.06 1.25
C ASP A 593 2.47 16.44 1.64
N ASN A 594 1.52 16.41 0.70
CA ASN A 594 0.11 16.67 0.94
C ASN A 594 -0.72 15.38 1.07
N ILE A 595 -0.11 14.21 1.00
CA ILE A 595 -0.81 12.95 1.25
C ILE A 595 -0.82 12.67 2.76
N ASP A 596 -1.99 12.29 3.28
CA ASP A 596 -2.19 11.94 4.69
C ASP A 596 -2.11 10.42 4.88
N VAL A 597 -3.02 9.71 4.22
CA VAL A 597 -3.19 8.26 4.31
C VAL A 597 -3.36 7.68 2.92
N LEU A 598 -2.67 6.58 2.63
CA LEU A 598 -2.93 5.69 1.50
C LEU A 598 -3.68 4.45 2.00
N ILE A 599 -4.87 4.21 1.45
CA ILE A 599 -5.69 3.02 1.75
C ILE A 599 -5.80 2.19 0.47
N LEU A 600 -5.12 1.05 0.44
CA LEU A 600 -5.13 0.06 -0.63
C LEU A 600 -6.15 -1.03 -0.29
N VAL A 601 -7.23 -1.12 -1.07
CA VAL A 601 -8.31 -2.10 -0.88
C VAL A 601 -8.26 -3.14 -1.98
N ALA A 602 -8.03 -4.40 -1.62
CA ALA A 602 -7.97 -5.55 -2.54
C ALA A 602 -7.04 -5.30 -3.75
N VAL A 603 -5.90 -4.64 -3.54
CA VAL A 603 -5.01 -4.24 -4.64
C VAL A 603 -4.12 -5.43 -5.03
N PRO A 604 -4.09 -5.91 -6.29
CA PRO A 604 -3.12 -6.90 -6.73
C PRO A 604 -1.75 -6.24 -6.90
N GLU A 605 -1.08 -5.88 -5.81
CA GLU A 605 0.10 -5.01 -5.84
C GLU A 605 1.25 -5.56 -6.68
N ILE A 606 1.39 -6.89 -6.68
CA ILE A 606 2.40 -7.64 -7.44
C ILE A 606 1.74 -8.53 -8.49
N GLY A 607 0.48 -8.26 -8.86
CA GLY A 607 -0.28 -9.01 -9.87
C GLY A 607 -1.16 -10.13 -9.31
N THR A 608 -1.88 -10.81 -10.20
CA THR A 608 -2.80 -11.91 -9.86
C THR A 608 -2.70 -13.07 -10.86
N ALA A 609 -2.66 -14.32 -10.36
CA ALA A 609 -2.66 -15.51 -11.21
C ALA A 609 -3.87 -15.59 -12.15
N LYS A 610 -5.01 -14.98 -11.79
CA LYS A 610 -6.21 -14.92 -12.63
C LYS A 610 -5.99 -14.15 -13.95
N ALA A 611 -5.05 -13.20 -14.00
CA ALA A 611 -4.71 -12.47 -15.23
C ALA A 611 -4.07 -13.37 -16.30
N VAL A 612 -3.41 -14.46 -15.91
CA VAL A 612 -2.73 -15.37 -16.85
C VAL A 612 -3.71 -16.06 -17.81
N PRO A 613 -4.70 -16.84 -17.33
CA PRO A 613 -5.71 -17.45 -18.21
C PRO A 613 -6.60 -16.42 -18.90
N ALA A 614 -6.86 -15.28 -18.26
CA ALA A 614 -7.61 -14.18 -18.85
C ALA A 614 -7.00 -13.70 -20.18
N ILE A 615 -5.69 -13.47 -20.21
CA ILE A 615 -5.01 -12.96 -21.41
C ILE A 615 -4.67 -14.09 -22.39
N LEU A 616 -4.26 -15.27 -21.90
CA LEU A 616 -3.84 -16.38 -22.76
C LEU A 616 -4.99 -17.07 -23.48
N HIS A 617 -6.16 -17.13 -22.83
CA HIS A 617 -7.31 -17.91 -23.30
C HIS A 617 -8.61 -17.10 -23.41
N GLY A 618 -8.72 -15.95 -22.74
CA GLY A 618 -9.97 -15.20 -22.64
C GLY A 618 -10.88 -15.68 -21.50
N TYR A 619 -10.36 -16.49 -20.57
CA TYR A 619 -11.16 -17.04 -19.48
C TYR A 619 -11.55 -16.00 -18.43
N ASP A 620 -12.71 -16.26 -17.82
CA ASP A 620 -13.25 -15.53 -16.68
C ASP A 620 -13.26 -14.00 -16.84
N GLN A 621 -13.49 -13.52 -18.08
CA GLN A 621 -13.75 -12.11 -18.36
C GLN A 621 -15.22 -11.78 -18.14
N ARG A 622 -15.66 -12.04 -16.91
CA ARG A 622 -16.96 -11.60 -16.45
C ARG A 622 -17.00 -10.07 -16.55
N ILE A 623 -17.85 -9.54 -17.42
CA ILE A 623 -18.30 -8.16 -17.28
C ILE A 623 -19.05 -8.11 -15.94
N LEU A 624 -18.80 -7.05 -15.18
CA LEU A 624 -19.32 -6.80 -13.83
C LEU A 624 -20.70 -7.45 -13.60
N SER A 625 -20.84 -8.13 -12.46
CA SER A 625 -22.04 -8.90 -12.10
C SER A 625 -22.28 -10.21 -12.87
N GLY A 626 -21.23 -10.79 -13.46
CA GLY A 626 -21.24 -12.18 -13.93
C GLY A 626 -21.67 -12.37 -15.39
N TRP A 627 -21.77 -11.29 -16.17
CA TRP A 627 -22.01 -11.34 -17.61
C TRP A 627 -20.82 -12.00 -18.30
N LEU A 628 -21.06 -13.06 -19.07
CA LEU A 628 -19.99 -13.74 -19.78
C LEU A 628 -19.81 -13.09 -21.14
N MET A 629 -18.77 -12.26 -21.26
CA MET A 629 -18.16 -11.99 -22.57
C MET A 629 -17.66 -13.32 -23.12
N ASP A 630 -17.93 -13.62 -24.39
CA ASP A 630 -17.38 -14.85 -24.96
C ASP A 630 -15.86 -14.80 -25.03
N GLU A 631 -15.24 -15.97 -24.89
CA GLU A 631 -13.79 -16.12 -24.74
C GLU A 631 -13.00 -15.51 -25.90
N ILE A 632 -13.58 -15.44 -27.10
CA ILE A 632 -12.91 -14.88 -28.27
C ILE A 632 -12.75 -13.38 -28.10
N HIS A 633 -13.85 -12.65 -27.86
CA HIS A 633 -13.80 -11.20 -27.70
C HIS A 633 -13.02 -10.81 -26.44
N ALA A 634 -13.16 -11.61 -25.37
CA ALA A 634 -12.38 -11.49 -24.15
C ALA A 634 -10.86 -11.57 -24.39
N ARG A 635 -10.42 -12.60 -25.11
CA ARG A 635 -9.00 -12.80 -25.44
C ARG A 635 -8.49 -11.71 -26.37
N GLU A 636 -9.26 -11.32 -27.38
CA GLU A 636 -8.86 -10.29 -28.35
C GLU A 636 -8.78 -8.88 -27.72
N LEU A 637 -9.63 -8.57 -26.75
CA LEU A 637 -9.49 -7.34 -25.94
C LEU A 637 -8.26 -7.42 -25.03
N GLY A 638 -8.12 -8.49 -24.25
CA GLY A 638 -7.08 -8.63 -23.22
C GLY A 638 -5.66 -8.74 -23.77
N ARG A 639 -5.46 -9.42 -24.90
CA ARG A 639 -4.12 -9.72 -25.48
C ARG A 639 -3.28 -8.49 -25.83
N ASN A 640 -3.93 -7.34 -26.03
CA ASN A 640 -3.28 -6.08 -26.39
C ASN A 640 -3.50 -4.99 -25.32
N MET A 641 -4.05 -5.32 -24.15
CA MET A 641 -4.43 -4.34 -23.13
C MET A 641 -3.34 -4.12 -22.10
N LEU A 642 -2.64 -2.99 -22.16
CA LEU A 642 -1.57 -2.63 -21.20
C LEU A 642 -2.07 -2.70 -19.75
N GLY A 643 -3.30 -2.25 -19.49
CA GLY A 643 -3.94 -2.39 -18.18
C GLY A 643 -4.07 -3.85 -17.68
N ALA A 644 -4.24 -4.84 -18.56
CA ALA A 644 -4.22 -6.25 -18.18
C ALA A 644 -2.80 -6.79 -17.97
N TYR A 645 -1.83 -6.36 -18.79
CA TYR A 645 -0.44 -6.78 -18.62
C TYR A 645 0.13 -6.33 -17.27
N GLY A 646 -0.24 -5.14 -16.78
CA GLY A 646 0.11 -4.67 -15.44
C GLY A 646 -0.50 -5.46 -14.28
N LEU A 647 -1.40 -6.42 -14.55
CA LEU A 647 -1.98 -7.32 -13.54
C LEU A 647 -1.39 -8.73 -13.59
N LEU A 648 -0.51 -9.02 -14.56
CA LEU A 648 0.21 -10.29 -14.59
C LEU A 648 1.13 -10.41 -13.37
N PRO A 649 1.30 -11.62 -12.81
CA PRO A 649 2.29 -11.91 -11.77
C PRO A 649 3.65 -11.24 -12.04
N SER A 650 4.03 -10.30 -11.18
CA SER A 650 5.32 -9.62 -11.26
C SER A 650 6.44 -10.54 -10.78
N LYS A 651 7.69 -10.08 -10.90
CA LYS A 651 8.84 -10.79 -10.33
C LYS A 651 8.66 -11.03 -8.83
N GLU A 652 8.08 -10.07 -8.11
CA GLU A 652 7.87 -10.18 -6.67
C GLU A 652 6.72 -11.14 -6.33
N TYR A 653 5.74 -11.33 -7.23
CA TYR A 653 4.76 -12.40 -7.09
C TYR A 653 5.43 -13.77 -7.01
N ILE A 654 6.33 -14.06 -7.97
CA ILE A 654 7.04 -15.34 -8.02
C ILE A 654 7.91 -15.54 -6.77
N ASN A 655 8.43 -14.47 -6.18
CA ASN A 655 9.28 -14.54 -4.99
C ASN A 655 8.50 -14.73 -3.68
N HIS A 656 7.23 -14.29 -3.63
CA HIS A 656 6.50 -14.13 -2.37
C HIS A 656 5.16 -14.86 -2.28
N VAL A 657 4.63 -15.35 -3.39
CA VAL A 657 3.42 -16.18 -3.42
C VAL A 657 3.83 -17.64 -3.57
N ASP A 658 3.43 -18.47 -2.61
CA ASP A 658 3.78 -19.91 -2.59
C ASP A 658 3.19 -20.68 -3.78
N ALA A 659 2.07 -20.22 -4.32
CA ALA A 659 1.42 -20.82 -5.47
C ALA A 659 2.05 -20.33 -6.78
N SER A 660 2.55 -21.26 -7.59
CA SER A 660 3.02 -20.95 -8.94
C SER A 660 1.85 -20.53 -9.84
N PRO A 661 2.00 -19.47 -10.65
CA PRO A 661 0.90 -18.96 -11.49
C PRO A 661 0.48 -19.94 -12.58
N ALA A 662 1.38 -20.85 -13.01
CA ALA A 662 1.05 -21.92 -13.93
C ALA A 662 1.80 -23.21 -13.59
N THR A 663 1.12 -24.34 -13.78
CA THR A 663 1.65 -25.69 -13.52
C THR A 663 1.38 -26.61 -14.69
N PHE A 664 2.21 -27.65 -14.82
CA PHE A 664 2.18 -28.55 -15.97
C PHE A 664 2.20 -30.01 -15.52
N VAL A 665 1.22 -30.77 -15.98
CA VAL A 665 1.13 -32.21 -15.74
C VAL A 665 1.35 -32.93 -17.06
N ASP A 666 2.15 -34.00 -17.06
CA ASP A 666 2.21 -34.96 -18.17
C ASP A 666 1.85 -36.35 -17.66
N ASN A 667 1.41 -37.21 -18.60
CA ASN A 667 1.07 -38.58 -18.29
C ASN A 667 2.33 -39.43 -18.12
N ALA A 668 2.19 -40.58 -17.44
CA ALA A 668 3.28 -41.55 -17.27
C ALA A 668 3.87 -42.07 -18.60
N ILE A 669 3.10 -41.92 -19.70
CA ILE A 669 3.57 -42.06 -21.08
C ILE A 669 3.49 -40.65 -21.68
N PRO A 670 4.58 -40.11 -22.27
CA PRO A 670 4.57 -38.77 -22.84
C PRO A 670 3.35 -38.56 -23.74
N SER A 671 2.47 -37.63 -23.35
CA SER A 671 1.27 -37.31 -24.11
C SER A 671 1.61 -36.75 -25.49
N GLY A 672 2.80 -36.15 -25.62
CA GLY A 672 3.22 -35.37 -26.77
C GLY A 672 2.60 -33.97 -26.82
N ILE A 673 1.65 -33.68 -25.91
CA ILE A 673 0.90 -32.42 -25.85
C ILE A 673 1.47 -31.51 -24.76
N THR A 674 1.37 -31.90 -23.48
CA THR A 674 2.00 -31.15 -22.36
C THR A 674 3.46 -31.52 -22.15
N THR A 675 3.94 -32.60 -22.79
CA THR A 675 5.33 -33.05 -22.69
C THR A 675 6.34 -31.94 -23.01
N GLN A 676 6.06 -31.08 -23.99
CA GLN A 676 6.96 -29.98 -24.35
C GLN A 676 7.03 -28.93 -23.24
N MET A 677 5.90 -28.55 -22.65
CA MET A 677 5.86 -27.62 -21.52
C MET A 677 6.60 -28.19 -20.31
N VAL A 678 6.36 -29.46 -19.96
CA VAL A 678 7.06 -30.12 -18.84
C VAL A 678 8.56 -30.25 -19.09
N GLN A 679 8.99 -30.45 -20.34
CA GLN A 679 10.41 -30.48 -20.70
C GLN A 679 11.07 -29.10 -20.63
N ALA A 680 10.32 -28.03 -20.91
CA ALA A 680 10.81 -26.66 -20.89
C ALA A 680 10.83 -26.06 -19.47
N PHE A 681 9.78 -26.29 -18.69
CA PHE A 681 9.51 -25.57 -17.43
C PHE A 681 9.39 -26.48 -16.20
N GLY A 682 9.51 -27.80 -16.36
CA GLY A 682 9.21 -28.74 -15.28
C GLY A 682 7.71 -28.85 -14.97
N GLY A 683 7.37 -29.33 -13.76
CA GLY A 683 5.96 -29.47 -13.36
C GLY A 683 5.33 -28.21 -12.77
N VAL A 684 6.16 -27.23 -12.41
CA VAL A 684 5.80 -26.00 -11.72
C VAL A 684 6.76 -24.92 -12.19
N ILE A 685 6.27 -23.73 -12.51
CA ILE A 685 7.12 -22.56 -12.76
C ILE A 685 7.66 -22.07 -11.41
N ASP A 686 8.97 -22.15 -11.20
CA ASP A 686 9.62 -21.76 -9.94
C ASP A 686 10.59 -20.57 -10.08
N SER A 687 10.71 -20.02 -11.29
CA SER A 687 11.49 -18.82 -11.57
C SER A 687 10.77 -17.83 -12.48
N TYR A 688 11.10 -16.55 -12.32
CA TYR A 688 10.53 -15.49 -13.14
C TYR A 688 10.95 -15.60 -14.62
N ASP A 689 12.16 -16.06 -14.92
CA ASP A 689 12.59 -16.27 -16.31
C ASP A 689 11.79 -17.37 -17.01
N GLU A 690 11.53 -18.50 -16.33
CA GLU A 690 10.65 -19.56 -16.85
C GLU A 690 9.22 -19.08 -17.05
N TYR A 691 8.72 -18.22 -16.15
CA TYR A 691 7.42 -17.59 -16.29
C TYR A 691 7.31 -16.79 -17.58
N LYS A 692 8.31 -15.94 -17.89
CA LYS A 692 8.35 -15.18 -19.14
C LYS A 692 8.45 -16.09 -20.36
N ASP A 693 9.32 -17.09 -20.29
CA ASP A 693 9.47 -18.06 -21.38
C ASP A 693 8.14 -18.78 -21.67
N PHE A 694 7.40 -19.15 -20.63
CA PHE A 694 6.05 -19.69 -20.76
C PHE A 694 5.09 -18.67 -21.38
N LEU A 695 5.03 -17.41 -20.94
CA LEU A 695 4.11 -16.42 -21.53
C LEU A 695 4.38 -16.15 -23.01
N PHE A 696 5.65 -16.21 -23.44
CA PHE A 696 6.06 -15.94 -24.82
C PHE A 696 6.01 -17.16 -25.74
N GLY A 697 5.76 -18.35 -25.20
CA GLY A 697 5.73 -19.58 -25.97
C GLY A 697 7.11 -20.07 -26.40
N ASN A 698 8.15 -19.79 -25.60
CA ASN A 698 9.55 -20.13 -25.92
C ASN A 698 9.81 -21.66 -25.89
N GLU A 699 8.87 -22.47 -25.40
CA GLU A 699 8.86 -23.91 -25.58
C GLU A 699 8.58 -24.35 -27.04
N GLY A 700 8.17 -23.40 -27.90
CA GLY A 700 7.98 -23.60 -29.33
C GLY A 700 6.53 -23.69 -29.79
N ARG A 701 5.55 -23.32 -28.94
CA ARG A 701 4.15 -23.27 -29.34
C ARG A 701 3.91 -22.18 -30.39
N THR A 702 2.96 -22.45 -31.29
CA THR A 702 2.53 -21.50 -32.30
C THR A 702 1.26 -20.80 -31.86
N ASN A 703 1.12 -19.52 -32.22
CA ASN A 703 -0.14 -18.81 -31.98
C ASN A 703 -1.32 -19.55 -32.62
N PRO A 704 -2.36 -19.88 -31.83
CA PRO A 704 -3.56 -20.53 -32.32
C PRO A 704 -4.43 -19.58 -33.17
N LEU A 705 -5.43 -20.13 -33.86
CA LEU A 705 -6.45 -19.32 -34.53
C LEU A 705 -7.33 -18.59 -33.51
N ILE A 706 -7.96 -17.48 -33.92
CA ILE A 706 -8.79 -16.63 -33.05
C ILE A 706 -9.88 -17.42 -32.31
N GLY A 707 -10.47 -18.44 -32.94
CA GLY A 707 -11.50 -19.29 -32.33
C GLY A 707 -11.00 -20.49 -31.50
N GLU A 708 -9.68 -20.71 -31.42
CA GLU A 708 -9.08 -21.80 -30.64
C GLU A 708 -8.68 -21.25 -29.25
N THR A 709 -9.66 -20.94 -28.41
CA THR A 709 -9.48 -20.34 -27.07
C THR A 709 -8.93 -21.32 -26.03
N ASN A 710 -9.08 -22.62 -26.26
CA ASN A 710 -8.49 -23.70 -25.46
C ASN A 710 -6.96 -23.87 -25.63
N LEU A 711 -6.34 -23.13 -26.55
CA LEU A 711 -4.89 -23.14 -26.74
C LEU A 711 -4.30 -21.79 -26.31
N PRO A 712 -3.19 -21.76 -25.55
CA PRO A 712 -2.58 -20.51 -25.11
C PRO A 712 -1.94 -19.76 -26.29
N ILE A 713 -2.17 -18.45 -26.35
CA ILE A 713 -1.46 -17.55 -27.27
C ILE A 713 -0.04 -17.23 -26.75
N ASN A 714 0.77 -16.58 -27.59
CA ASN A 714 2.03 -15.99 -27.22
C ASN A 714 1.80 -14.51 -26.94
N LEU A 715 2.17 -14.05 -25.75
CA LEU A 715 2.02 -12.66 -25.35
C LEU A 715 3.04 -11.75 -26.05
N SER A 716 2.68 -10.46 -26.16
CA SER A 716 3.57 -9.45 -26.73
C SER A 716 4.72 -9.16 -25.76
N GLN A 717 5.96 -9.35 -26.22
CA GLN A 717 7.16 -9.02 -25.44
C GLN A 717 7.27 -7.51 -25.19
N ASP A 718 6.83 -6.68 -26.13
CA ASP A 718 6.89 -5.22 -26.01
C ASP A 718 5.89 -4.68 -24.98
N LEU A 719 4.68 -5.24 -24.93
CA LEU A 719 3.69 -4.89 -23.90
C LEU A 719 4.10 -5.44 -22.53
N PHE A 720 4.61 -6.66 -22.49
CA PHE A 720 5.11 -7.25 -21.25
C PHE A 720 6.28 -6.45 -20.67
N SER A 721 7.22 -6.00 -21.50
CA SER A 721 8.36 -5.18 -21.03
C SER A 721 7.90 -3.85 -20.40
N GLN A 722 6.77 -3.28 -20.85
CA GLN A 722 6.19 -2.10 -20.22
C GLN A 722 5.61 -2.42 -18.85
N ALA A 723 4.90 -3.56 -18.71
CA ALA A 723 4.45 -4.03 -17.40
C ALA A 723 5.62 -4.40 -16.46
N GLU A 724 6.72 -4.96 -16.97
CA GLU A 724 7.95 -5.16 -16.18
C GLU A 724 8.48 -3.83 -15.66
N SER A 725 8.56 -2.80 -16.53
CA SER A 725 9.02 -1.46 -16.14
C SER A 725 8.13 -0.82 -15.08
N LEU A 726 6.80 -0.99 -15.20
CA LEU A 726 5.84 -0.53 -14.19
C LEU A 726 6.16 -1.17 -12.82
N HIS A 727 6.25 -2.50 -12.76
CA HIS A 727 6.53 -3.22 -11.51
C HIS A 727 7.92 -2.96 -10.94
N ASP A 728 8.96 -2.87 -11.78
CA ASP A 728 10.31 -2.46 -11.36
C ASP A 728 10.30 -1.10 -10.64
N ASN A 729 9.37 -0.22 -11.02
CA ASN A 729 9.21 1.12 -10.45
C ASN A 729 8.36 1.12 -9.16
N ILE A 730 7.19 0.47 -9.18
CA ILE A 730 6.22 0.54 -8.07
C ILE A 730 6.39 -0.55 -7.00
N ASP A 731 6.98 -1.70 -7.32
CA ASP A 731 7.24 -2.77 -6.34
C ASP A 731 8.43 -2.41 -5.44
N ALA A 732 9.37 -1.62 -5.96
CA ALA A 732 10.52 -1.09 -5.21
C ALA A 732 10.23 0.24 -4.48
N TRP A 733 9.04 0.83 -4.69
CA TRP A 733 8.68 2.11 -4.09
C TRP A 733 8.44 1.97 -2.58
N THR A 734 9.04 2.87 -1.80
CA THR A 734 8.84 2.95 -0.35
C THR A 734 8.11 4.25 0.02
N PRO A 735 7.05 4.19 0.83
CA PRO A 735 6.31 5.37 1.24
C PRO A 735 7.19 6.29 2.12
N PRO A 736 6.97 7.62 2.10
CA PRO A 736 7.58 8.54 3.05
C PRO A 736 7.31 8.16 4.52
N GLU A 737 8.25 8.41 5.43
CA GLU A 737 8.13 8.03 6.86
C GLU A 737 6.91 8.63 7.57
N ASP A 738 6.41 9.77 7.09
CA ASP A 738 5.25 10.48 7.63
C ASP A 738 3.92 10.11 6.95
N MET A 739 3.93 9.25 5.92
CA MET A 739 2.74 8.76 5.24
C MET A 739 2.24 7.48 5.89
N ARG A 740 0.97 7.48 6.35
CA ARG A 740 0.33 6.26 6.85
C ARG A 740 -0.15 5.40 5.67
N VAL A 741 0.20 4.13 5.66
CA VAL A 741 -0.24 3.17 4.61
C VAL A 741 -1.04 2.04 5.24
N ILE A 742 -2.18 1.74 4.63
CA ILE A 742 -3.14 0.72 5.07
C ILE A 742 -3.44 -0.22 3.91
N GLU A 743 -3.24 -1.51 4.12
CA GLU A 743 -3.53 -2.59 3.18
C GLU A 743 -4.72 -3.41 3.70
N VAL A 744 -5.80 -3.43 2.91
CA VAL A 744 -7.00 -4.19 3.20
C VAL A 744 -7.11 -5.33 2.20
N ALA A 745 -6.97 -6.57 2.65
CA ALA A 745 -7.16 -7.76 1.82
C ALA A 745 -8.53 -8.38 2.06
N GLY A 746 -9.21 -8.83 1.01
CA GLY A 746 -10.37 -9.71 1.17
C GLY A 746 -9.93 -11.15 1.40
N TRP A 747 -10.71 -11.89 2.17
CA TRP A 747 -10.36 -13.26 2.58
C TRP A 747 -11.59 -14.17 2.62
N GLY A 748 -11.37 -15.46 2.35
CA GLY A 748 -12.33 -16.54 2.60
C GLY A 748 -13.09 -17.03 1.39
N LEU A 749 -12.84 -16.46 0.20
CA LEU A 749 -13.46 -16.86 -1.07
C LEU A 749 -12.50 -17.70 -1.91
N GLU A 750 -13.04 -18.61 -2.72
CA GLU A 750 -12.23 -19.42 -3.64
C GLU A 750 -11.59 -18.54 -4.72
N THR A 751 -10.26 -18.42 -4.65
CA THR A 751 -9.45 -17.52 -5.45
C THR A 751 -8.51 -18.32 -6.34
N VAL A 752 -8.46 -18.02 -7.63
CA VAL A 752 -7.55 -18.68 -8.58
C VAL A 752 -6.11 -18.36 -8.20
N ALA A 753 -5.36 -19.38 -7.81
CA ALA A 753 -3.95 -19.30 -7.42
C ALA A 753 -3.00 -19.85 -8.49
N SER A 754 -3.50 -20.74 -9.37
CA SER A 754 -2.71 -21.32 -10.46
C SER A 754 -3.60 -21.76 -11.61
N MET A 755 -3.03 -21.79 -12.81
CA MET A 755 -3.56 -22.47 -13.98
C MET A 755 -2.77 -23.76 -14.24
N GLU A 756 -3.42 -24.91 -14.21
CA GLU A 756 -2.78 -26.20 -14.48
C GLU A 756 -3.12 -26.71 -15.88
N TYR A 757 -2.10 -26.92 -16.72
CA TYR A 757 -2.24 -27.60 -18.00
C TYR A 757 -2.01 -29.10 -17.85
N TYR A 758 -2.88 -29.91 -18.46
CA TYR A 758 -2.80 -31.36 -18.40
C TYR A 758 -3.30 -32.02 -19.71
N PRO A 759 -2.83 -33.25 -20.02
CA PRO A 759 -3.26 -33.97 -21.22
C PRO A 759 -4.60 -34.66 -20.98
N LYS A 760 -5.64 -34.21 -21.67
CA LYS A 760 -6.96 -34.83 -21.67
C LYS A 760 -7.02 -35.95 -22.71
N SER A 761 -7.51 -37.13 -22.32
CA SER A 761 -7.72 -38.22 -23.28
C SER A 761 -8.89 -37.89 -24.21
N VAL A 762 -8.67 -38.04 -25.52
CA VAL A 762 -9.71 -37.78 -26.52
C VAL A 762 -10.06 -39.08 -27.23
N SER A 763 -11.36 -39.34 -27.37
CA SER A 763 -11.87 -40.44 -28.16
C SER A 763 -11.92 -40.07 -29.65
N CYS A 764 -11.36 -40.91 -30.53
CA CYS A 764 -11.47 -40.67 -31.97
C CYS A 764 -12.94 -40.71 -32.43
N PRO A 765 -13.39 -39.74 -33.25
CA PRO A 765 -14.69 -39.80 -33.90
C PRO A 765 -14.87 -41.10 -34.70
N PRO A 766 -16.09 -41.68 -34.75
CA PRO A 766 -16.36 -42.87 -35.54
C PRO A 766 -15.97 -42.67 -37.02
N GLY A 767 -15.04 -43.48 -37.52
CA GLY A 767 -14.58 -43.44 -38.91
C GLY A 767 -13.27 -42.68 -39.17
N ALA A 768 -12.66 -42.04 -38.16
CA ALA A 768 -11.33 -41.44 -38.29
C ALA A 768 -10.23 -42.53 -38.30
N VAL A 769 -9.31 -42.45 -39.28
CA VAL A 769 -8.21 -43.42 -39.45
C VAL A 769 -7.04 -43.15 -38.50
N THR A 770 -6.86 -41.90 -38.06
CA THR A 770 -5.85 -41.46 -37.10
C THR A 770 -6.36 -40.23 -36.34
N CYS A 771 -6.33 -40.25 -35.00
CA CYS A 771 -6.48 -39.05 -34.16
C CYS A 771 -5.41 -39.05 -33.05
N PRO A 772 -5.01 -37.87 -32.54
CA PRO A 772 -4.14 -37.79 -31.37
C PRO A 772 -4.83 -38.44 -30.16
N PRO A 773 -4.13 -39.24 -29.33
CA PRO A 773 -4.72 -39.88 -28.16
C PRO A 773 -5.04 -38.88 -27.03
N TYR A 774 -4.46 -37.67 -27.10
CA TYR A 774 -4.63 -36.61 -26.10
C TYR A 774 -4.81 -35.24 -26.78
N ALA A 775 -5.53 -34.36 -26.11
CA ALA A 775 -5.59 -32.92 -26.37
C ALA A 775 -5.12 -32.14 -25.13
N LEU A 776 -4.77 -30.87 -25.33
CA LEU A 776 -4.43 -29.97 -24.23
C LEU A 776 -5.74 -29.55 -23.57
N ASP A 777 -5.78 -29.58 -22.25
CA ASP A 777 -6.85 -29.01 -21.45
C ASP A 777 -6.23 -28.36 -20.21
N GLU A 778 -7.01 -27.53 -19.55
CA GLU A 778 -6.55 -26.70 -18.46
C GLU A 778 -7.58 -26.60 -17.35
N ARG A 779 -7.11 -26.37 -16.12
CA ARG A 779 -7.99 -26.18 -14.96
C ARG A 779 -7.44 -25.16 -13.96
N PRO A 780 -8.32 -24.42 -13.28
CA PRO A 780 -7.91 -23.54 -12.20
C PRO A 780 -7.54 -24.37 -10.96
N ARG A 781 -6.58 -23.88 -10.20
CA ARG A 781 -6.32 -24.31 -8.82
C ARG A 781 -6.68 -23.17 -7.90
N PHE A 782 -7.50 -23.47 -6.89
CA PHE A 782 -8.01 -22.48 -5.96
C PHE A 782 -7.29 -22.49 -4.62
N THR A 783 -7.25 -21.32 -3.99
CA THR A 783 -6.95 -21.12 -2.57
C THR A 783 -8.13 -20.41 -1.90
N SER A 784 -8.32 -20.62 -0.61
CA SER A 784 -9.26 -19.82 0.19
C SER A 784 -8.65 -18.52 0.71
N ASP A 785 -7.34 -18.36 0.54
CA ASP A 785 -6.57 -17.19 0.95
C ASP A 785 -6.67 -16.06 -0.08
N GLY A 786 -7.87 -15.52 -0.23
CA GLY A 786 -8.15 -14.41 -1.14
C GLY A 786 -9.62 -14.02 -1.22
N ASP A 787 -9.91 -13.13 -2.16
CA ASP A 787 -11.21 -12.46 -2.33
C ASP A 787 -11.99 -12.87 -3.59
N GLY A 788 -11.60 -13.99 -4.21
CA GLY A 788 -12.12 -14.47 -5.49
C GLY A 788 -11.33 -14.00 -6.71
N THR A 789 -10.45 -13.00 -6.55
CA THR A 789 -9.60 -12.48 -7.64
C THR A 789 -8.14 -12.33 -7.25
N VAL A 790 -7.85 -11.81 -6.05
CA VAL A 790 -6.51 -11.50 -5.56
C VAL A 790 -6.23 -12.33 -4.32
N VAL A 791 -5.07 -12.98 -4.30
CA VAL A 791 -4.57 -13.71 -3.14
C VAL A 791 -4.02 -12.73 -2.11
N VAL A 792 -4.21 -13.01 -0.81
CA VAL A 792 -3.81 -12.10 0.27
C VAL A 792 -2.33 -11.68 0.23
N PRO A 793 -1.36 -12.56 -0.09
CA PRO A 793 0.05 -12.16 -0.17
C PRO A 793 0.34 -11.09 -1.25
N SER A 794 -0.47 -11.04 -2.32
CA SER A 794 -0.38 -9.97 -3.33
C SER A 794 -1.09 -8.68 -2.88
N ALA A 795 -2.12 -8.79 -2.04
CA ALA A 795 -2.88 -7.64 -1.51
C ALA A 795 -2.26 -6.93 -0.30
N GLN A 796 -1.24 -7.52 0.31
CA GLN A 796 -0.55 -6.97 1.48
C GLN A 796 0.97 -7.01 1.33
N TYR A 797 1.45 -6.64 0.13
CA TYR A 797 2.84 -6.82 -0.26
C TYR A 797 3.76 -5.82 0.46
N MET A 798 3.36 -4.55 0.65
CA MET A 798 4.22 -3.55 1.27
C MET A 798 4.53 -3.86 2.74
N ASN A 799 3.68 -4.60 3.45
CA ASN A 799 4.01 -5.00 4.81
C ASN A 799 5.04 -6.16 4.87
N PHE A 800 5.34 -6.87 3.78
CA PHE A 800 6.59 -7.66 3.72
C PHE A 800 7.82 -6.75 3.88
N LEU A 801 7.72 -5.50 3.41
CA LEU A 801 8.75 -4.46 3.55
C LEU A 801 8.68 -3.72 4.90
N GLY A 802 7.69 -4.03 5.76
CA GLY A 802 7.55 -3.50 7.13
C GLY A 802 6.94 -2.10 7.27
N ASN A 803 6.29 -1.59 6.22
CA ASN A 803 5.91 -0.16 6.12
C ASN A 803 4.38 0.09 6.06
N ALA A 804 3.52 -0.92 6.23
CA ALA A 804 2.07 -0.80 6.10
C ALA A 804 1.28 -1.54 7.20
N GLU A 805 0.13 -0.98 7.59
CA GLU A 805 -0.84 -1.64 8.47
C GLU A 805 -1.68 -2.66 7.69
N LYS A 806 -1.90 -3.85 8.24
CA LYS A 806 -2.66 -4.94 7.61
C LYS A 806 -4.04 -5.11 8.22
N TYR A 807 -5.04 -5.20 7.35
CA TYR A 807 -6.40 -5.56 7.72
C TYR A 807 -7.00 -6.55 6.72
N TRP A 808 -7.98 -7.32 7.20
CA TRP A 808 -8.69 -8.33 6.44
C TRP A 808 -10.19 -8.06 6.44
N VAL A 809 -10.84 -8.28 5.30
CA VAL A 809 -12.30 -8.37 5.16
C VAL A 809 -12.67 -9.84 5.04
N ASP A 810 -13.31 -10.38 6.08
CA ASP A 810 -13.80 -11.75 6.14
C ASP A 810 -15.12 -11.87 5.37
N PHE A 811 -15.02 -12.04 4.04
CA PHE A 811 -16.18 -12.17 3.16
C PHE A 811 -17.05 -13.35 3.54
N LYS A 812 -16.42 -14.48 3.89
CA LYS A 812 -17.12 -15.69 4.28
C LYS A 812 -18.10 -15.42 5.44
N ASN A 813 -17.63 -14.75 6.49
CA ASN A 813 -18.47 -14.38 7.63
C ASN A 813 -19.52 -13.31 7.25
N TYR A 814 -19.12 -12.27 6.53
CA TYR A 814 -20.04 -11.19 6.11
C TYR A 814 -21.22 -11.72 5.30
N ASN A 815 -20.92 -12.53 4.28
CA ASN A 815 -21.90 -13.09 3.36
C ASN A 815 -22.86 -14.04 4.09
N THR A 816 -22.35 -14.83 5.03
CA THR A 816 -23.15 -15.74 5.87
C THR A 816 -24.13 -14.98 6.76
N ILE A 817 -23.68 -13.90 7.40
CA ILE A 817 -24.51 -13.11 8.32
C ILE A 817 -25.64 -12.41 7.57
N LEU A 818 -25.36 -11.84 6.39
CA LEU A 818 -26.32 -11.04 5.64
C LEU A 818 -27.12 -11.83 4.59
N ARG A 819 -26.75 -13.10 4.33
CA ARG A 819 -27.32 -13.92 3.25
C ARG A 819 -27.27 -13.18 1.90
N LEU A 820 -26.10 -12.63 1.63
CA LEU A 820 -25.77 -11.82 0.45
C LEU A 820 -24.35 -12.18 0.04
N ASN A 821 -24.05 -12.29 -1.26
CA ASN A 821 -22.70 -12.54 -1.72
C ASN A 821 -22.02 -11.23 -2.16
N ARG A 822 -20.94 -10.89 -1.45
CA ARG A 822 -19.93 -9.89 -1.85
C ARG A 822 -18.60 -10.59 -2.15
N GLU A 823 -17.84 -10.02 -3.06
CA GLU A 823 -16.54 -10.50 -3.53
C GLU A 823 -15.60 -9.31 -3.87
N HIS A 824 -14.46 -9.59 -4.52
CA HIS A 824 -13.48 -8.59 -4.95
C HIS A 824 -14.12 -7.33 -5.57
N LYS A 825 -14.97 -7.49 -6.59
CA LYS A 825 -15.48 -6.37 -7.40
C LYS A 825 -16.33 -5.38 -6.59
N ASP A 826 -17.01 -5.83 -5.54
CA ASP A 826 -17.93 -5.05 -4.71
C ASP A 826 -17.52 -5.05 -3.23
N ILE A 827 -16.22 -5.20 -2.93
CA ILE A 827 -15.67 -5.13 -1.57
C ILE A 827 -16.00 -3.81 -0.85
N LEU A 828 -16.09 -2.71 -1.61
CA LEU A 828 -16.46 -1.38 -1.09
C LEU A 828 -17.99 -1.22 -0.85
N GLU A 829 -18.77 -2.28 -1.06
CA GLU A 829 -20.16 -2.41 -0.60
C GLU A 829 -20.28 -3.13 0.75
N VAL A 830 -19.16 -3.50 1.38
CA VAL A 830 -19.15 -4.05 2.74
C VAL A 830 -19.28 -2.92 3.75
N ASP A 831 -20.40 -2.87 4.46
CA ASP A 831 -20.70 -1.79 5.42
C ASP A 831 -19.63 -1.66 6.52
N SER A 832 -19.13 -2.78 7.04
CA SER A 832 -18.05 -2.81 8.03
C SER A 832 -16.76 -2.17 7.51
N LEU A 833 -16.42 -2.39 6.23
CA LEU A 833 -15.25 -1.76 5.60
C LEU A 833 -15.46 -0.26 5.40
N ASN A 834 -16.66 0.16 4.95
CA ASN A 834 -16.97 1.58 4.82
C ASN A 834 -16.93 2.31 6.16
N ASN A 835 -17.40 1.68 7.24
CA ASN A 835 -17.27 2.21 8.60
C ASN A 835 -15.82 2.30 9.07
N PHE A 836 -14.99 1.30 8.75
CA PHE A 836 -13.56 1.30 9.01
C PHE A 836 -12.85 2.46 8.27
N ILE A 837 -13.05 2.59 6.95
CA ILE A 837 -12.48 3.67 6.14
C ILE A 837 -12.93 5.04 6.68
N LYS A 838 -14.22 5.18 7.02
CA LYS A 838 -14.74 6.39 7.66
C LYS A 838 -14.01 6.71 8.96
N SER A 839 -13.77 5.72 9.83
CA SER A 839 -13.06 5.94 11.10
C SER A 839 -11.62 6.42 10.89
N ILE A 840 -10.95 5.93 9.85
CA ILE A 840 -9.60 6.38 9.46
C ILE A 840 -9.63 7.84 9.00
N ILE A 841 -10.56 8.18 8.10
CA ILE A 841 -10.69 9.56 7.59
C ILE A 841 -11.01 10.52 8.75
N GLU A 842 -11.88 10.12 9.67
CA GLU A 842 -12.24 10.91 10.85
C GLU A 842 -11.17 10.90 11.97
N ALA A 843 -9.99 10.29 11.73
CA ALA A 843 -8.91 10.12 12.72
C ALA A 843 -9.42 9.62 14.09
N GLY A 844 -10.46 8.78 14.08
CA GLY A 844 -11.09 8.20 15.25
C GLY A 844 -10.44 6.89 15.67
N ASP A 845 -10.98 6.28 16.73
CA ASP A 845 -10.65 4.89 17.07
C ASP A 845 -11.03 3.98 15.89
N VAL A 846 -10.09 3.15 15.45
CA VAL A 846 -10.29 2.23 14.33
C VAL A 846 -11.44 1.28 14.64
N ALA A 847 -12.49 1.34 13.82
CA ALA A 847 -13.68 0.52 13.99
C ALA A 847 -13.45 -0.88 13.41
N LEU A 848 -13.00 -1.81 14.26
CA LEU A 848 -12.89 -3.23 13.93
C LEU A 848 -14.12 -4.01 14.41
N ASP A 849 -14.47 -5.08 13.70
CA ASP A 849 -15.56 -5.98 14.06
C ASP A 849 -15.26 -7.43 13.64
N ASN A 850 -16.28 -8.28 13.58
CA ASN A 850 -16.09 -9.68 13.18
C ASN A 850 -15.89 -9.86 11.66
N VAL A 851 -15.98 -8.79 10.87
CA VAL A 851 -15.82 -8.78 9.42
C VAL A 851 -14.49 -8.11 9.06
N VAL A 852 -14.22 -6.92 9.60
CA VAL A 852 -12.94 -6.21 9.41
C VAL A 852 -12.04 -6.45 10.61
N LYS A 853 -10.92 -7.14 10.38
CA LYS A 853 -9.99 -7.62 11.42
C LYS A 853 -8.58 -7.11 11.17
N ASP A 854 -7.78 -7.00 12.24
CA ASP A 854 -6.34 -6.71 12.23
C ASP A 854 -5.47 -7.98 12.31
N ASN A 855 -6.11 -9.15 12.18
CA ASN A 855 -5.48 -10.45 12.08
C ASN A 855 -6.15 -11.29 11.00
N GLU A 856 -5.38 -12.17 10.38
CA GLU A 856 -5.90 -13.11 9.38
C GLU A 856 -7.07 -13.93 9.96
N PRO A 857 -8.21 -14.03 9.24
CA PRO A 857 -9.32 -14.88 9.67
C PRO A 857 -8.95 -16.38 9.64
N ILE A 858 -9.78 -17.21 10.26
CA ILE A 858 -9.57 -18.67 10.35
C ILE A 858 -10.68 -19.37 9.57
N ASP A 859 -10.31 -20.32 8.72
CA ASP A 859 -11.28 -21.15 8.03
C ASP A 859 -11.91 -22.20 8.95
N THR A 860 -13.25 -22.18 9.03
CA THR A 860 -14.02 -23.00 9.97
C THR A 860 -14.98 -23.98 9.31
N GLU A 861 -15.14 -23.96 7.99
CA GLU A 861 -16.12 -24.82 7.29
C GLU A 861 -15.49 -25.57 6.13
N ASN A 862 -15.92 -26.81 5.95
CA ASN A 862 -15.58 -27.58 4.77
C ASN A 862 -16.32 -27.05 3.55
N ARG A 863 -15.80 -27.36 2.37
CA ARG A 863 -16.36 -26.92 1.10
C ARG A 863 -16.17 -28.00 0.03
N PHE A 864 -17.00 -27.94 -1.00
CA PHE A 864 -16.78 -28.70 -2.22
C PHE A 864 -16.25 -27.79 -3.32
N ARG A 865 -15.25 -28.29 -4.04
CA ARG A 865 -14.82 -27.79 -5.35
C ARG A 865 -15.23 -28.84 -6.37
N ILE A 866 -16.22 -28.50 -7.17
CA ILE A 866 -16.84 -29.39 -8.15
C ILE A 866 -16.33 -28.99 -9.52
N SER A 867 -15.94 -29.97 -10.32
CA SER A 867 -15.62 -29.77 -11.73
C SER A 867 -16.31 -30.80 -12.59
N ILE A 868 -16.83 -30.37 -13.73
CA ILE A 868 -17.43 -31.26 -14.72
C ILE A 868 -17.00 -30.86 -16.14
N HIS A 869 -16.85 -31.85 -17.01
CA HIS A 869 -16.54 -31.60 -18.42
C HIS A 869 -17.76 -31.77 -19.31
N SER A 870 -17.84 -30.97 -20.37
CA SER A 870 -18.87 -30.99 -21.42
C SER A 870 -19.11 -32.41 -22.00
N PRO A 871 -20.31 -32.73 -22.52
CA PRO A 871 -21.38 -31.80 -22.95
C PRO A 871 -22.55 -31.73 -21.97
N VAL A 872 -22.33 -31.10 -20.82
CA VAL A 872 -23.35 -30.91 -19.77
C VAL A 872 -23.33 -29.49 -19.19
N THR A 873 -24.46 -29.06 -18.63
CA THR A 873 -24.54 -27.91 -17.70
C THR A 873 -24.12 -28.32 -16.28
N LEU A 874 -23.89 -27.33 -15.42
CA LEU A 874 -23.59 -27.53 -14.01
C LEU A 874 -24.32 -26.47 -13.20
N ASP A 875 -25.30 -26.91 -12.41
CA ASP A 875 -26.17 -26.04 -11.64
C ASP A 875 -26.25 -26.58 -10.20
N ALA A 876 -26.08 -25.71 -9.20
CA ALA A 876 -26.22 -26.08 -7.79
C ALA A 876 -27.45 -25.43 -7.18
N TYR A 877 -28.05 -26.14 -6.23
CA TYR A 877 -29.18 -25.67 -5.43
C TYR A 877 -28.94 -25.93 -3.95
N ASP A 878 -29.31 -24.98 -3.08
CA ASP A 878 -29.19 -25.14 -1.62
C ASP A 878 -30.41 -25.80 -0.96
N TYR A 879 -30.38 -25.95 0.36
CA TYR A 879 -31.47 -26.53 1.16
C TYR A 879 -32.61 -25.53 1.49
N ALA A 880 -32.62 -24.33 0.93
CA ALA A 880 -33.63 -23.34 1.24
C ALA A 880 -35.04 -23.78 0.79
N THR A 881 -36.08 -23.26 1.45
CA THR A 881 -37.48 -23.61 1.11
C THR A 881 -37.87 -23.21 -0.31
N VAL A 882 -37.23 -22.16 -0.82
CA VAL A 882 -37.15 -21.83 -2.24
C VAL A 882 -35.65 -21.88 -2.53
N PRO A 883 -35.16 -22.94 -3.18
CA PRO A 883 -33.72 -23.15 -3.34
C PRO A 883 -33.07 -21.96 -4.03
N ASN A 884 -31.99 -21.45 -3.44
CA ASN A 884 -31.10 -20.54 -4.14
C ASN A 884 -30.28 -21.33 -5.16
N HIS A 885 -29.90 -20.67 -6.25
CA HIS A 885 -29.22 -21.30 -7.36
C HIS A 885 -27.85 -20.67 -7.60
N THR A 886 -26.88 -21.52 -7.98
CA THR A 886 -25.58 -21.09 -8.50
C THR A 886 -25.25 -21.84 -9.78
N GLY A 887 -25.00 -21.12 -10.87
CA GLY A 887 -24.79 -21.71 -12.20
C GLY A 887 -24.86 -20.67 -13.32
N LYS A 888 -24.75 -21.15 -14.57
CA LYS A 888 -24.82 -20.31 -15.78
C LYS A 888 -26.24 -20.25 -16.33
N ILE A 889 -26.76 -19.05 -16.51
CA ILE A 889 -28.07 -18.78 -17.09
C ILE A 889 -27.91 -18.13 -18.46
N CYS A 890 -28.50 -18.75 -19.48
CA CYS A 890 -28.53 -18.23 -20.86
C CYS A 890 -29.99 -17.95 -21.27
N PRO A 891 -30.48 -16.72 -21.13
CA PRO A 891 -31.83 -16.35 -21.57
C PRO A 891 -32.01 -16.56 -23.08
N PRO A 892 -33.15 -17.09 -23.55
CA PRO A 892 -33.36 -17.43 -24.96
C PRO A 892 -33.44 -16.22 -25.91
N ASP A 893 -33.74 -15.02 -25.38
CA ASP A 893 -33.94 -13.80 -26.15
C ASP A 893 -32.73 -12.84 -26.12
N PHE A 894 -31.59 -13.25 -25.55
CA PHE A 894 -30.40 -12.42 -25.40
C PHE A 894 -29.15 -13.16 -25.87
N ASP A 895 -28.21 -12.41 -26.45
CA ASP A 895 -26.95 -12.96 -26.97
C ASP A 895 -25.96 -13.33 -25.84
N PHE A 896 -26.23 -12.92 -24.61
CA PHE A 896 -25.35 -13.13 -23.45
C PHE A 896 -25.92 -14.10 -22.43
N CYS A 897 -25.03 -14.94 -21.90
CA CYS A 897 -25.27 -15.67 -20.66
C CYS A 897 -24.73 -14.87 -19.47
N TYR A 898 -25.28 -15.11 -18.29
CA TYR A 898 -24.73 -14.60 -17.04
C TYR A 898 -24.58 -15.71 -16.02
N VAL A 899 -23.72 -15.49 -15.04
CA VAL A 899 -23.57 -16.35 -13.88
C VAL A 899 -24.46 -15.84 -12.76
N GLU A 900 -25.26 -16.75 -12.20
CA GLU A 900 -25.95 -16.53 -10.94
C GLU A 900 -25.19 -17.25 -9.83
N GLU A 901 -24.99 -16.57 -8.70
CA GLU A 901 -24.29 -17.09 -7.51
C GLU A 901 -25.12 -16.72 -6.28
N ASN A 902 -26.36 -17.19 -6.19
CA ASN A 902 -27.27 -16.85 -5.07
C ASN A 902 -27.07 -17.76 -3.85
N ILE A 903 -26.42 -18.92 -4.00
CA ILE A 903 -26.03 -19.74 -2.84
C ILE A 903 -24.91 -19.02 -2.08
N THR A 904 -25.08 -18.85 -0.77
CA THR A 904 -24.14 -18.06 0.04
C THR A 904 -22.70 -18.62 -0.04
N ASN A 905 -21.72 -17.76 -0.29
CA ASN A 905 -20.30 -18.10 -0.47
C ASN A 905 -20.01 -19.12 -1.59
N SER A 906 -20.91 -19.27 -2.55
CA SER A 906 -20.66 -20.08 -3.74
C SER A 906 -20.02 -19.27 -4.85
N SER A 907 -19.33 -19.95 -5.76
CA SER A 907 -18.81 -19.38 -6.99
C SER A 907 -18.96 -20.38 -8.14
N TYR A 908 -19.09 -19.89 -9.36
CA TYR A 908 -19.05 -20.67 -10.58
C TYR A 908 -17.88 -20.19 -11.45
N MET A 909 -17.40 -20.94 -12.43
CA MET A 909 -16.58 -20.42 -13.53
C MET A 909 -16.48 -21.44 -14.65
N GLU A 910 -16.25 -20.97 -15.87
CA GLU A 910 -15.91 -21.82 -17.01
C GLU A 910 -14.43 -21.62 -17.35
N PHE A 911 -13.73 -22.72 -17.60
CA PHE A 911 -12.29 -22.73 -17.83
C PHE A 911 -11.92 -23.97 -18.65
N GLY A 912 -11.32 -23.77 -19.83
CA GLY A 912 -11.12 -24.86 -20.79
C GLY A 912 -12.46 -25.50 -21.19
N GLU A 913 -12.48 -26.83 -21.29
CA GLU A 913 -13.74 -27.57 -21.48
C GLU A 913 -14.50 -27.84 -20.16
N GLY A 914 -13.98 -27.35 -19.03
CA GLY A 914 -14.51 -27.58 -17.69
C GLY A 914 -15.44 -26.48 -17.20
N LYS A 915 -16.44 -26.88 -16.40
CA LYS A 915 -17.25 -26.00 -15.56
C LYS A 915 -16.90 -26.29 -14.11
N TYR A 916 -16.66 -25.24 -13.34
CA TYR A 916 -16.21 -25.33 -11.96
C TYR A 916 -17.21 -24.62 -11.06
N LEU A 917 -17.58 -25.26 -9.97
CA LEU A 917 -18.52 -24.74 -9.00
C LEU A 917 -17.98 -25.00 -7.61
N ASN A 918 -17.88 -23.95 -6.80
CA ASN A 918 -17.43 -24.03 -5.42
C ASN A 918 -18.55 -23.61 -4.49
N LEU A 919 -18.73 -24.31 -3.36
CA LEU A 919 -19.72 -23.97 -2.34
C LEU A 919 -19.39 -24.61 -0.98
N PRO A 920 -19.88 -24.05 0.14
CA PRO A 920 -19.83 -24.70 1.44
C PRO A 920 -20.50 -26.09 1.43
N GLU A 921 -19.94 -27.05 2.16
CA GLU A 921 -20.46 -28.45 2.20
C GLU A 921 -21.91 -28.50 2.72
N ASP A 922 -22.26 -27.63 3.68
CA ASP A 922 -23.56 -27.56 4.31
C ASP A 922 -24.63 -26.80 3.50
N GLU A 923 -24.20 -26.02 2.52
CA GLU A 923 -25.08 -25.34 1.56
C GLU A 923 -25.34 -26.18 0.29
N MET A 924 -24.66 -27.33 0.12
CA MET A 924 -24.89 -28.23 -1.02
C MET A 924 -26.19 -29.05 -0.86
N GLY A 925 -27.30 -28.55 -1.39
CA GLY A 925 -28.59 -29.25 -1.49
C GLY A 925 -28.58 -30.33 -2.56
N SER A 926 -28.50 -29.90 -3.81
CA SER A 926 -28.35 -30.78 -4.98
C SER A 926 -27.48 -30.12 -6.06
N ILE A 927 -26.86 -30.95 -6.89
CA ILE A 927 -26.18 -30.51 -8.11
C ILE A 927 -26.93 -31.13 -9.29
N GLU A 928 -27.57 -30.28 -10.09
CA GLU A 928 -28.21 -30.69 -11.33
C GLU A 928 -27.22 -30.60 -12.50
N ILE A 929 -27.26 -31.62 -13.36
CA ILE A 929 -26.43 -31.77 -14.54
C ILE A 929 -27.37 -32.09 -15.70
N LYS A 930 -27.43 -31.24 -16.72
CA LYS A 930 -28.29 -31.46 -17.89
C LYS A 930 -27.44 -31.70 -19.13
N GLY A 931 -27.75 -32.73 -19.88
CA GLY A 931 -27.10 -33.00 -21.16
C GLY A 931 -27.44 -31.92 -22.19
N ILE A 932 -26.41 -31.41 -22.87
CA ILE A 932 -26.56 -30.47 -23.99
C ILE A 932 -26.22 -31.11 -25.35
N ASP A 933 -25.50 -32.23 -25.33
CA ASP A 933 -25.20 -33.05 -26.50
C ASP A 933 -25.03 -34.52 -26.08
N THR A 934 -24.89 -35.42 -27.06
CA THR A 934 -24.61 -36.83 -26.82
C THR A 934 -23.12 -37.06 -26.58
N GLY A 935 -22.76 -37.68 -25.46
CA GLY A 935 -21.37 -37.95 -25.13
C GLY A 935 -21.20 -38.66 -23.79
N ILE A 936 -20.10 -38.34 -23.10
CA ILE A 936 -19.84 -38.72 -21.72
C ILE A 936 -19.44 -37.48 -20.93
N PHE A 937 -19.76 -37.44 -19.64
CA PHE A 937 -19.20 -36.46 -18.71
C PHE A 937 -18.42 -37.15 -17.59
N THR A 938 -17.50 -36.41 -16.99
CA THR A 938 -16.85 -36.80 -15.74
C THR A 938 -17.13 -35.72 -14.71
N TYR A 939 -17.73 -36.10 -13.60
CA TYR A 939 -17.96 -35.25 -12.43
C TYR A 939 -16.88 -35.55 -11.39
N GLU A 940 -16.15 -34.53 -10.97
CA GLU A 940 -15.21 -34.61 -9.87
C GLU A 940 -15.67 -33.66 -8.75
N SER A 941 -15.65 -34.15 -7.52
CA SER A 941 -15.94 -33.36 -6.32
C SER A 941 -14.77 -33.52 -5.36
N GLU A 942 -14.02 -32.43 -5.18
CA GLU A 942 -12.98 -32.30 -4.18
C GLU A 942 -13.59 -31.71 -2.90
N LYS A 943 -13.63 -32.51 -1.83
CA LYS A 943 -13.98 -32.04 -0.50
C LYS A 943 -12.74 -31.46 0.16
N VAL A 944 -12.76 -30.17 0.47
CA VAL A 944 -11.67 -29.46 1.15
C VAL A 944 -12.07 -29.26 2.61
N LEU A 945 -11.25 -29.77 3.52
CA LEU A 945 -11.41 -29.59 4.97
C LEU A 945 -10.81 -28.25 5.42
N THR A 946 -11.21 -27.79 6.59
CA THR A 946 -10.76 -26.52 7.21
C THR A 946 -9.25 -26.40 7.41
N ASN A 947 -8.53 -27.52 7.41
CA ASN A 947 -7.07 -27.56 7.51
C ASN A 947 -6.36 -27.60 6.14
N GLY A 948 -7.11 -27.41 5.04
CA GLY A 948 -6.63 -27.49 3.67
C GLY A 948 -6.45 -28.92 3.12
N THR A 949 -6.69 -29.97 3.90
CA THR A 949 -6.62 -31.35 3.39
C THR A 949 -7.80 -31.64 2.47
N THR A 950 -7.55 -32.31 1.34
CA THR A 950 -8.59 -32.59 0.34
C THR A 950 -8.82 -34.07 0.11
N THR A 951 -10.04 -34.44 -0.28
CA THR A 951 -10.40 -35.79 -0.72
C THR A 951 -11.31 -35.72 -1.94
N THR A 952 -10.91 -36.39 -3.03
CA THR A 952 -11.61 -36.33 -4.32
C THR A 952 -12.48 -37.55 -4.56
N THR A 953 -13.73 -37.33 -4.91
CA THR A 953 -14.69 -38.36 -5.34
C THR A 953 -15.05 -38.13 -6.80
N ILE A 954 -15.08 -39.18 -7.62
CA ILE A 954 -15.20 -39.05 -9.09
C ILE A 954 -16.28 -39.99 -9.63
N PHE A 955 -17.20 -39.45 -10.42
CA PHE A 955 -18.05 -40.21 -11.35
C PHE A 955 -17.50 -40.05 -12.75
N LYS A 956 -16.88 -41.09 -13.28
CA LYS A 956 -16.11 -41.06 -14.53
C LYS A 956 -16.84 -41.74 -15.68
N ASP A 957 -16.72 -41.16 -16.87
CA ASP A 957 -17.23 -41.67 -18.15
C ASP A 957 -18.75 -41.90 -18.15
N ILE A 958 -19.53 -41.03 -17.49
CA ILE A 958 -20.99 -41.17 -17.37
C ILE A 958 -21.66 -40.80 -18.70
N PRO A 959 -22.44 -41.69 -19.33
CA PRO A 959 -23.12 -41.40 -20.58
C PRO A 959 -24.17 -40.30 -20.46
N VAL A 960 -24.28 -39.45 -21.48
CA VAL A 960 -25.26 -38.36 -21.52
C VAL A 960 -25.83 -38.15 -22.92
N THR A 961 -27.09 -37.77 -22.98
CA THR A 961 -27.82 -37.29 -24.18
C THR A 961 -28.48 -35.95 -23.86
N PRO A 962 -28.99 -35.20 -24.85
CA PRO A 962 -29.78 -33.98 -24.58
C PRO A 962 -31.04 -34.18 -23.74
N GLU A 963 -31.51 -35.42 -23.56
CA GLU A 963 -32.66 -35.78 -22.72
C GLU A 963 -32.22 -36.15 -21.29
N THR A 964 -30.93 -36.41 -21.07
CA THR A 964 -30.41 -36.87 -19.78
C THR A 964 -30.40 -35.74 -18.75
N ILE A 965 -30.98 -36.00 -17.59
CA ILE A 965 -30.90 -35.16 -16.40
C ILE A 965 -30.24 -36.00 -15.30
N ALA A 966 -29.19 -35.47 -14.68
CA ALA A 966 -28.56 -36.09 -13.54
C ALA A 966 -28.62 -35.18 -12.32
N GLU A 967 -28.80 -35.79 -11.15
CA GLU A 967 -28.81 -35.09 -9.86
C GLU A 967 -27.78 -35.72 -8.92
N VAL A 968 -26.90 -34.92 -8.35
CA VAL A 968 -25.95 -35.36 -7.31
C VAL A 968 -26.38 -34.80 -5.96
N THR A 969 -26.55 -35.68 -4.97
CA THR A 969 -26.90 -35.33 -3.58
C THR A 969 -26.00 -36.04 -2.57
N LEU A 970 -25.99 -35.56 -1.33
CA LEU A 970 -25.39 -36.27 -0.20
C LEU A 970 -26.42 -37.23 0.42
N ASN A 971 -26.07 -38.52 0.49
CA ASN A 971 -26.91 -39.49 1.17
C ASN A 971 -26.75 -39.40 2.71
N SER A 972 -27.61 -40.11 3.44
CA SER A 972 -27.58 -40.13 4.92
C SER A 972 -26.27 -40.59 5.58
N ALA A 973 -25.36 -41.20 4.81
CA ALA A 973 -24.03 -41.62 5.26
C ALA A 973 -22.91 -40.63 4.84
N GLY A 974 -23.25 -39.51 4.20
CA GLY A 974 -22.32 -38.51 3.70
C GLY A 974 -21.60 -38.90 2.39
N ALA A 975 -22.06 -39.95 1.70
CA ALA A 975 -21.52 -40.33 0.39
C ALA A 975 -22.34 -39.70 -0.74
N LEU A 976 -21.67 -39.37 -1.84
CA LEU A 976 -22.32 -38.81 -3.02
C LEU A 976 -23.18 -39.88 -3.72
N LEU A 977 -24.42 -39.50 -4.03
CA LEU A 977 -25.38 -40.25 -4.81
C LEU A 977 -25.65 -39.49 -6.11
N LEU A 978 -25.35 -40.10 -7.25
CA LEU A 978 -25.72 -39.63 -8.58
C LEU A 978 -26.96 -40.40 -9.04
N GLN A 979 -28.05 -39.68 -9.29
CA GLN A 979 -29.29 -40.21 -9.87
C GLN A 979 -29.37 -39.78 -11.33
N LEU A 980 -29.60 -40.73 -12.24
CA LEU A 980 -29.66 -40.49 -13.68
C LEU A 980 -31.07 -40.78 -14.20
N ASP A 981 -31.73 -39.74 -14.71
CA ASP A 981 -32.88 -39.82 -15.60
C ASP A 981 -32.36 -39.76 -17.05
N GLN A 982 -32.32 -40.90 -17.71
CA GLN A 982 -31.70 -41.02 -19.04
C GLN A 982 -32.65 -40.64 -20.17
N ASN A 983 -33.97 -40.62 -19.92
CA ASN A 983 -35.00 -40.44 -20.93
C ASN A 983 -35.76 -39.10 -20.81
N GLY A 984 -35.49 -38.33 -19.75
CA GLY A 984 -36.07 -37.03 -19.49
C GLY A 984 -37.54 -37.07 -19.06
N ASP A 985 -38.04 -38.19 -18.54
CA ASP A 985 -39.44 -38.36 -18.11
C ASP A 985 -39.70 -37.89 -16.65
N GLY A 986 -38.65 -37.49 -15.94
CA GLY A 986 -38.68 -37.02 -14.57
C GLY A 986 -38.56 -38.13 -13.52
N VAL A 987 -38.25 -39.37 -13.92
CA VAL A 987 -38.03 -40.52 -13.02
C VAL A 987 -36.64 -41.11 -13.24
N PRO A 988 -35.70 -40.97 -12.29
CA PRO A 988 -34.38 -41.58 -12.43
C PRO A 988 -34.43 -43.11 -12.54
N GLU A 989 -33.74 -43.67 -13.53
CA GLU A 989 -33.63 -45.12 -13.72
C GLU A 989 -32.38 -45.73 -13.07
N THR A 990 -31.33 -44.93 -12.84
CA THR A 990 -30.04 -45.42 -12.33
C THR A 990 -29.57 -44.59 -11.13
N ASP A 991 -29.25 -45.26 -10.03
CA ASP A 991 -28.61 -44.69 -8.84
C ASP A 991 -27.16 -45.19 -8.73
N ILE A 992 -26.20 -44.27 -8.65
CA ILE A 992 -24.77 -44.57 -8.51
C ILE A 992 -24.25 -43.93 -7.22
N ILE A 993 -23.73 -44.74 -6.31
CA ILE A 993 -23.16 -44.26 -5.04
C ILE A 993 -21.64 -44.34 -5.11
N ALA A 994 -20.98 -43.21 -4.88
CA ALA A 994 -19.54 -43.13 -4.72
C ALA A 994 -19.18 -42.82 -3.25
N PRO A 995 -18.56 -43.76 -2.52
CA PRO A 995 -17.99 -43.45 -1.21
C PRO A 995 -16.91 -42.37 -1.33
N GLU A 996 -16.73 -41.59 -0.26
CA GLU A 996 -15.73 -40.54 -0.19
C GLU A 996 -14.32 -41.05 -0.60
N GLY A 997 -13.66 -40.31 -1.49
CA GLY A 997 -12.30 -40.63 -1.95
C GLY A 997 -12.25 -41.75 -3.00
N ARG A 998 -13.38 -42.10 -3.62
CA ARG A 998 -13.46 -43.18 -4.62
C ARG A 998 -13.82 -42.66 -6.01
N THR A 999 -13.29 -43.35 -7.02
CA THR A 999 -13.72 -43.24 -8.41
C THR A 999 -14.69 -44.36 -8.73
N VAL A 1000 -15.83 -44.01 -9.31
CA VAL A 1000 -16.81 -44.94 -9.90
C VAL A 1000 -16.87 -44.63 -11.40
N THR A 1001 -16.82 -45.67 -12.24
CA THR A 1001 -16.79 -45.52 -13.71
C THR A 1001 -17.97 -46.28 -14.33
N MET A 1002 -18.64 -45.69 -15.31
CA MET A 1002 -19.75 -46.31 -16.04
C MET A 1002 -19.44 -46.41 -17.55
N PRO A 1003 -18.61 -47.38 -17.98
CA PRO A 1003 -18.01 -47.35 -19.31
C PRO A 1003 -18.95 -47.71 -20.48
N TYR A 1004 -20.21 -48.06 -20.24
CA TYR A 1004 -21.14 -48.51 -21.28
C TYR A 1004 -22.61 -48.13 -21.01
N VAL A 1005 -23.36 -48.00 -22.10
CA VAL A 1005 -24.82 -47.82 -22.11
C VAL A 1005 -25.50 -49.19 -22.14
N PHE A 1006 -26.41 -49.43 -21.19
CA PHE A 1006 -27.30 -50.60 -21.18
C PHE A 1006 -28.65 -50.23 -21.79
N SER A 1007 -28.92 -50.65 -23.02
CA SER A 1007 -30.15 -50.31 -23.75
C SER A 1007 -31.33 -51.26 -23.46
N GLY A 1008 -31.37 -51.87 -22.28
CA GLY A 1008 -32.37 -52.86 -21.91
C GLY A 1008 -32.10 -54.28 -22.41
N PHE A 1009 -32.95 -55.21 -21.96
CA PHE A 1009 -32.95 -56.58 -22.45
C PHE A 1009 -33.53 -56.67 -23.86
N LEU A 1010 -32.91 -57.50 -24.70
CA LEU A 1010 -33.31 -57.74 -26.08
C LEU A 1010 -34.37 -58.84 -26.19
N GLN A 1011 -35.08 -58.84 -27.33
CA GLN A 1011 -36.01 -59.90 -27.71
C GLN A 1011 -35.38 -61.30 -27.49
N PRO A 1012 -36.09 -62.21 -26.81
CA PRO A 1012 -37.55 -62.25 -26.66
C PRO A 1012 -38.13 -61.59 -25.40
N ILE A 1013 -37.35 -60.80 -24.67
CA ILE A 1013 -37.84 -60.07 -23.50
C ILE A 1013 -38.21 -58.65 -23.93
N ASN A 1014 -39.46 -58.27 -23.68
CA ASN A 1014 -39.97 -56.91 -23.80
C ASN A 1014 -39.58 -56.18 -22.51
N ASP A 1015 -38.53 -55.38 -22.59
CA ASP A 1015 -38.04 -54.61 -21.45
C ASP A 1015 -38.82 -53.31 -21.33
N THR A 1016 -39.96 -53.35 -20.65
CA THR A 1016 -40.90 -52.24 -20.58
C THR A 1016 -40.35 -50.99 -19.89
N ALA A 1017 -39.19 -51.08 -19.23
CA ALA A 1017 -38.48 -49.91 -18.71
C ALA A 1017 -37.75 -49.13 -19.82
N HIS A 1018 -37.36 -49.80 -20.90
CA HIS A 1018 -36.69 -49.19 -22.07
C HIS A 1018 -37.55 -49.22 -23.35
N GLN A 1019 -38.68 -49.94 -23.32
CA GLN A 1019 -39.60 -50.15 -24.45
C GLN A 1019 -41.05 -49.87 -24.01
N ILE A 1020 -41.39 -48.59 -23.87
CA ILE A 1020 -42.64 -48.11 -23.26
C ILE A 1020 -43.92 -48.53 -24.01
N ASP A 1021 -43.83 -48.87 -25.30
CA ASP A 1021 -44.96 -49.30 -26.13
C ASP A 1021 -45.25 -50.82 -26.07
N GLN A 1022 -44.52 -51.59 -25.26
CA GLN A 1022 -44.64 -53.05 -25.20
C GLN A 1022 -45.24 -53.54 -23.88
N GLU A 1023 -46.00 -54.64 -23.94
CA GLU A 1023 -46.45 -55.35 -22.74
C GLU A 1023 -45.36 -56.28 -22.21
N LYS A 1024 -45.30 -56.48 -20.89
CA LYS A 1024 -44.34 -57.38 -20.23
C LYS A 1024 -44.40 -58.79 -20.82
N SER A 1025 -43.25 -59.35 -21.18
CA SER A 1025 -43.15 -60.71 -21.74
C SER A 1025 -43.61 -61.79 -20.77
N ILE A 1026 -44.36 -62.77 -21.27
CA ILE A 1026 -44.84 -63.92 -20.51
C ILE A 1026 -44.42 -65.21 -21.21
N PHE A 1027 -43.55 -65.98 -20.57
CA PHE A 1027 -43.00 -67.22 -21.09
C PHE A 1027 -43.73 -68.45 -20.53
N LYS A 1028 -43.66 -69.56 -21.26
CA LYS A 1028 -44.19 -70.84 -20.78
C LYS A 1028 -43.31 -71.41 -19.67
N ALA A 1029 -43.88 -71.66 -18.49
CA ALA A 1029 -43.16 -72.26 -17.39
C ALA A 1029 -42.62 -73.66 -17.76
N GLY A 1030 -41.37 -73.93 -17.38
CA GLY A 1030 -40.65 -75.15 -17.74
C GLY A 1030 -39.89 -75.09 -19.07
N SER A 1031 -39.96 -73.97 -19.81
CA SER A 1031 -39.09 -73.70 -20.96
C SER A 1031 -37.74 -73.09 -20.53
N THR A 1032 -36.86 -72.88 -21.50
CA THR A 1032 -35.70 -71.99 -21.33
C THR A 1032 -36.13 -70.57 -21.73
N VAL A 1033 -35.57 -69.54 -21.11
CA VAL A 1033 -35.75 -68.13 -21.47
C VAL A 1033 -34.39 -67.57 -21.87
N PRO A 1034 -34.17 -67.22 -23.14
CA PRO A 1034 -32.95 -66.54 -23.57
C PRO A 1034 -32.96 -65.10 -23.03
N VAL A 1035 -32.10 -64.82 -22.06
CA VAL A 1035 -31.90 -63.46 -21.54
C VAL A 1035 -30.74 -62.85 -22.32
N LYS A 1036 -31.02 -61.82 -23.11
CA LYS A 1036 -30.04 -61.22 -24.02
C LYS A 1036 -29.94 -59.72 -23.78
N PHE A 1037 -28.75 -59.17 -23.98
CA PHE A 1037 -28.55 -57.73 -24.04
C PHE A 1037 -27.27 -57.41 -24.81
N GLN A 1038 -27.15 -56.16 -25.23
CA GLN A 1038 -25.92 -55.61 -25.80
C GLN A 1038 -25.40 -54.52 -24.89
N LEU A 1039 -24.07 -54.43 -24.77
CA LEU A 1039 -23.42 -53.26 -24.21
C LEU A 1039 -22.90 -52.44 -25.36
N ARG A 1040 -23.11 -51.13 -25.28
CA ARG A 1040 -22.65 -50.18 -26.28
C ARG A 1040 -21.77 -49.14 -25.62
N LYS A 1041 -20.73 -48.72 -26.32
CA LYS A 1041 -20.10 -47.42 -26.08
C LYS A 1041 -21.12 -46.32 -26.35
N TYR A 1042 -20.85 -45.13 -25.84
CA TYR A 1042 -21.68 -43.94 -26.06
C TYR A 1042 -21.83 -43.60 -27.56
N ASP A 1043 -20.83 -43.90 -28.38
CA ASP A 1043 -20.88 -43.73 -29.85
C ASP A 1043 -21.76 -44.78 -30.58
N GLY A 1044 -22.48 -45.62 -29.82
CA GLY A 1044 -23.35 -46.67 -30.31
C GLY A 1044 -22.62 -47.97 -30.71
N THR A 1045 -21.28 -47.98 -30.67
CA THR A 1045 -20.48 -49.15 -31.04
C THR A 1045 -20.66 -50.25 -30.00
N ILE A 1046 -20.97 -51.46 -30.45
CA ILE A 1046 -21.13 -52.60 -29.54
C ILE A 1046 -19.78 -52.96 -28.90
N MET A 1047 -19.79 -53.22 -27.60
CA MET A 1047 -18.60 -53.59 -26.85
C MET A 1047 -18.82 -54.80 -25.94
N GLN A 1048 -17.70 -55.38 -25.51
CA GLN A 1048 -17.65 -56.48 -24.56
C GLN A 1048 -17.08 -55.94 -23.23
N ALA A 1049 -17.81 -56.10 -22.13
CA ALA A 1049 -17.32 -55.91 -20.76
C ALA A 1049 -16.00 -56.65 -20.49
N ASP A 1050 -15.15 -56.07 -19.64
CA ASP A 1050 -13.84 -56.62 -19.24
C ASP A 1050 -14.00 -57.91 -18.43
N SER A 1051 -15.06 -58.00 -17.63
CA SER A 1051 -15.49 -59.23 -16.95
C SER A 1051 -16.87 -59.66 -17.41
N ALA A 1052 -17.07 -60.98 -17.51
CA ALA A 1052 -18.36 -61.53 -17.93
C ALA A 1052 -19.49 -61.12 -16.97
N PRO A 1053 -20.60 -60.55 -17.47
CA PRO A 1053 -21.75 -60.19 -16.65
C PRO A 1053 -22.28 -61.35 -15.81
N ILE A 1054 -22.82 -61.04 -14.63
CA ILE A 1054 -23.25 -62.01 -13.63
C ILE A 1054 -24.78 -62.02 -13.53
N TRP A 1055 -25.37 -63.19 -13.76
CA TRP A 1055 -26.77 -63.48 -13.44
C TRP A 1055 -26.98 -63.58 -11.93
N LEU A 1056 -27.89 -62.78 -11.37
CA LEU A 1056 -28.15 -62.71 -9.92
C LEU A 1056 -29.24 -63.66 -9.42
N GLY A 1057 -29.86 -64.43 -10.31
CA GLY A 1057 -31.00 -65.29 -9.98
C GLY A 1057 -32.32 -64.55 -10.04
N ALA A 1058 -33.36 -65.21 -10.55
CA ALA A 1058 -34.69 -64.62 -10.65
C ALA A 1058 -35.40 -64.61 -9.28
N GLN A 1059 -36.03 -63.49 -8.95
CA GLN A 1059 -36.83 -63.32 -7.75
C GLN A 1059 -38.32 -63.45 -8.07
N MET A 1060 -39.03 -64.33 -7.37
CA MET A 1060 -40.47 -64.55 -7.58
C MET A 1060 -41.28 -63.40 -6.97
N GLY A 1061 -42.13 -62.77 -7.76
CA GLY A 1061 -43.03 -61.69 -7.38
C GLY A 1061 -44.48 -62.13 -7.20
N ALA A 1062 -45.41 -61.21 -7.49
CA ALA A 1062 -46.83 -61.42 -7.30
C ALA A 1062 -47.42 -62.49 -8.25
N LYS A 1063 -48.52 -63.12 -7.81
CA LYS A 1063 -49.28 -64.07 -8.63
C LYS A 1063 -49.91 -63.35 -9.83
N MET A 1064 -49.87 -63.99 -10.99
CA MET A 1064 -50.46 -63.48 -12.23
C MET A 1064 -51.46 -64.49 -12.82
N ASN A 1065 -52.42 -63.99 -13.60
CA ASN A 1065 -53.40 -64.82 -14.31
C ASN A 1065 -53.54 -64.42 -15.78
N VAL A 1066 -52.40 -64.20 -16.43
CA VAL A 1066 -52.30 -63.86 -17.86
C VAL A 1066 -51.65 -65.05 -18.60
N SER A 1067 -52.04 -65.27 -19.86
CA SER A 1067 -51.50 -66.35 -20.70
C SER A 1067 -50.09 -66.03 -21.21
N ALA A 1068 -49.29 -67.05 -21.56
CA ALA A 1068 -48.00 -66.85 -22.21
C ALA A 1068 -48.17 -66.11 -23.55
N THR A 1069 -47.35 -65.08 -23.76
CA THR A 1069 -47.32 -64.22 -24.95
C THR A 1069 -46.12 -64.52 -25.84
N GLU A 1070 -45.03 -65.04 -25.26
CA GLU A 1070 -43.80 -65.33 -25.98
C GLU A 1070 -43.73 -66.76 -26.53
N SER A 1071 -42.84 -66.96 -27.51
CA SER A 1071 -42.56 -68.28 -28.08
C SER A 1071 -41.96 -69.25 -27.05
N VAL A 1072 -42.08 -70.56 -27.30
CA VAL A 1072 -41.46 -71.59 -26.45
C VAL A 1072 -40.03 -71.86 -26.91
N TYR A 1073 -39.05 -71.53 -26.06
CA TYR A 1073 -37.63 -71.77 -26.33
C TYR A 1073 -37.15 -73.05 -25.62
N ASN A 1074 -36.39 -73.88 -26.35
CA ASN A 1074 -35.86 -75.17 -25.87
C ASN A 1074 -34.32 -75.20 -25.85
N ASP A 1075 -33.69 -74.03 -25.80
CA ASP A 1075 -32.24 -73.91 -25.74
C ASP A 1075 -31.65 -74.62 -24.51
N THR A 1076 -30.42 -75.11 -24.64
CA THR A 1076 -29.72 -75.70 -23.50
C THR A 1076 -29.43 -74.61 -22.48
N ALA A 1077 -29.83 -74.85 -21.23
CA ALA A 1077 -29.65 -73.90 -20.14
C ALA A 1077 -28.17 -73.62 -19.85
N THR A 1078 -27.85 -72.36 -19.55
CA THR A 1078 -26.50 -71.97 -19.15
C THR A 1078 -26.14 -72.60 -17.80
N THR A 1079 -24.94 -73.15 -17.69
CA THR A 1079 -24.39 -73.66 -16.42
C THR A 1079 -23.58 -72.57 -15.73
N GLY A 1080 -23.83 -72.34 -14.43
CA GLY A 1080 -23.18 -71.27 -13.66
C GLY A 1080 -24.00 -69.97 -13.66
N ASN A 1081 -23.36 -68.87 -13.29
CA ASN A 1081 -24.00 -67.56 -13.12
C ASN A 1081 -23.41 -66.47 -14.02
N THR A 1082 -22.64 -66.81 -15.05
CA THR A 1082 -22.05 -65.80 -15.96
C THR A 1082 -22.73 -65.84 -17.33
N TYR A 1083 -22.96 -64.67 -17.92
CA TYR A 1083 -23.40 -64.55 -19.31
C TYR A 1083 -22.27 -64.97 -20.26
N LYS A 1084 -22.66 -65.51 -21.42
CA LYS A 1084 -21.72 -65.84 -22.51
C LYS A 1084 -21.77 -64.74 -23.56
N TRP A 1085 -20.61 -64.28 -24.02
CA TRP A 1085 -20.51 -63.43 -25.21
C TRP A 1085 -20.76 -64.25 -26.49
N ASP A 1086 -21.69 -63.79 -27.32
CA ASP A 1086 -21.94 -64.31 -28.67
C ASP A 1086 -21.30 -63.35 -29.70
N PRO A 1087 -20.17 -63.72 -30.32
CA PRO A 1087 -19.46 -62.86 -31.25
C PRO A 1087 -20.18 -62.70 -32.60
N GLU A 1088 -21.10 -63.59 -32.98
CA GLU A 1088 -21.82 -63.49 -34.26
C GLU A 1088 -22.92 -62.43 -34.20
N SER A 1089 -23.71 -62.45 -33.12
CA SER A 1089 -24.77 -61.46 -32.88
C SER A 1089 -24.29 -60.25 -32.09
N GLN A 1090 -23.01 -60.24 -31.70
CA GLN A 1090 -22.38 -59.25 -30.81
C GLN A 1090 -23.25 -58.94 -29.58
N GLN A 1091 -23.62 -59.94 -28.79
CA GLN A 1091 -24.51 -59.77 -27.63
C GLN A 1091 -24.13 -60.71 -26.48
N TYR A 1092 -24.56 -60.37 -25.27
CA TYR A 1092 -24.52 -61.28 -24.13
C TYR A 1092 -25.77 -62.17 -24.09
N ILE A 1093 -25.60 -63.46 -23.80
CA ILE A 1093 -26.70 -64.41 -23.66
C ILE A 1093 -26.56 -65.25 -22.39
N TYR A 1094 -27.67 -65.37 -21.64
CA TYR A 1094 -27.85 -66.32 -20.56
C TYR A 1094 -29.16 -67.08 -20.75
N ASN A 1095 -29.06 -68.39 -20.97
CA ASN A 1095 -30.20 -69.26 -21.18
C ASN A 1095 -30.76 -69.72 -19.83
N TRP A 1096 -31.71 -68.98 -19.29
CA TRP A 1096 -32.30 -69.24 -17.98
C TRP A 1096 -33.28 -70.41 -18.04
N SER A 1097 -33.02 -71.49 -17.30
CA SER A 1097 -33.98 -72.60 -17.19
C SER A 1097 -35.08 -72.26 -16.19
N THR A 1098 -36.33 -72.31 -16.63
CA THR A 1098 -37.50 -72.14 -15.74
C THR A 1098 -38.05 -73.48 -15.24
N LYS A 1099 -37.34 -74.58 -15.51
CA LYS A 1099 -37.74 -75.93 -15.08
C LYS A 1099 -37.78 -76.00 -13.56
N LYS A 1100 -38.94 -76.40 -13.03
CA LYS A 1100 -39.27 -76.48 -11.59
C LYS A 1100 -39.61 -75.15 -10.90
N LEU A 1101 -39.72 -74.04 -11.64
CA LEU A 1101 -40.24 -72.79 -11.09
C LEU A 1101 -41.78 -72.78 -11.12
N PRO A 1102 -42.44 -72.19 -10.10
CA PRO A 1102 -43.89 -72.01 -10.09
C PRO A 1102 -44.41 -71.19 -11.27
N ALA A 1103 -45.37 -71.76 -12.00
CA ALA A 1103 -46.15 -71.07 -13.01
C ALA A 1103 -47.22 -70.16 -12.38
N GLY A 1104 -47.65 -69.13 -13.12
CA GLY A 1104 -48.64 -68.15 -12.69
C GLY A 1104 -48.08 -67.07 -11.76
N TYR A 1105 -46.80 -66.72 -11.86
CA TYR A 1105 -46.18 -65.62 -11.10
C TYR A 1105 -45.34 -64.72 -12.01
N TRP A 1106 -45.22 -63.45 -11.60
CA TRP A 1106 -44.20 -62.54 -12.10
C TRP A 1106 -42.84 -62.89 -11.50
N TYR A 1107 -41.77 -62.64 -12.24
CA TYR A 1107 -40.38 -62.81 -11.81
C TYR A 1107 -39.57 -61.59 -12.20
N THR A 1108 -38.81 -61.04 -11.27
CA THR A 1108 -37.77 -60.05 -11.57
C THR A 1108 -36.49 -60.80 -11.87
N ILE A 1109 -35.92 -60.58 -13.04
CA ILE A 1109 -34.62 -61.11 -13.43
C ILE A 1109 -33.61 -59.96 -13.43
N SER A 1110 -32.37 -60.26 -13.03
CA SER A 1110 -31.35 -59.23 -12.82
C SER A 1110 -29.97 -59.69 -13.30
N THR A 1111 -29.24 -58.77 -13.93
CA THR A 1111 -27.84 -58.93 -14.31
C THR A 1111 -27.00 -57.89 -13.58
N LYS A 1112 -25.84 -58.31 -13.05
CA LYS A 1112 -24.81 -57.44 -12.51
C LYS A 1112 -23.68 -57.33 -13.51
N LEU A 1113 -23.32 -56.12 -13.91
CA LEU A 1113 -22.21 -55.89 -14.83
C LEU A 1113 -20.89 -55.65 -14.06
N ASP A 1114 -19.78 -55.54 -14.79
CA ASP A 1114 -18.44 -55.38 -14.20
C ASP A 1114 -18.15 -53.97 -13.68
N ASP A 1115 -19.00 -53.00 -14.02
CA ASP A 1115 -19.11 -51.68 -13.36
C ASP A 1115 -19.72 -51.76 -11.95
N GLY A 1116 -20.29 -52.91 -11.58
CA GLY A 1116 -20.95 -53.14 -10.29
C GLY A 1116 -22.47 -52.88 -10.29
N ASN A 1117 -23.02 -52.27 -11.34
CA ASN A 1117 -24.43 -51.93 -11.47
C ASN A 1117 -25.31 -53.15 -11.73
N VAL A 1118 -26.57 -53.07 -11.32
CA VAL A 1118 -27.56 -54.15 -11.45
C VAL A 1118 -28.75 -53.70 -12.28
N TYR A 1119 -28.96 -54.34 -13.43
CA TYR A 1119 -30.06 -54.06 -14.35
C TYR A 1119 -31.11 -55.15 -14.25
N SER A 1120 -32.39 -54.78 -14.18
CA SER A 1120 -33.48 -55.71 -13.89
C SER A 1120 -34.71 -55.49 -14.77
N VAL A 1121 -35.39 -56.59 -15.10
CA VAL A 1121 -36.67 -56.56 -15.83
C VAL A 1121 -37.66 -57.55 -15.23
N THR A 1122 -38.95 -57.23 -15.30
CA THR A 1122 -40.03 -58.11 -14.81
C THR A 1122 -40.66 -58.90 -15.96
N ILE A 1123 -40.67 -60.22 -15.85
CA ILE A 1123 -41.32 -61.13 -16.82
C ILE A 1123 -42.26 -62.12 -16.14
N GLY A 1124 -43.23 -62.67 -16.86
CA GLY A 1124 -44.19 -63.66 -16.34
C GLY A 1124 -43.82 -65.09 -16.72
N LEU A 1125 -44.10 -66.07 -15.84
CA LEU A 1125 -44.05 -67.51 -16.20
C LEU A 1125 -45.43 -68.14 -16.09
N LYS A 1126 -45.95 -68.77 -17.15
CA LYS A 1126 -47.30 -69.37 -17.20
C LYS A 1126 -47.35 -70.84 -17.59
#